data_AF-A0A3N4LJU2-F1
#
_entry.id   AF-A0A3N4LJU2-F1
#
_cell.length_a   1.000
_cell.length_b   1.000
_cell.length_c   1.000
_cell.angle_alpha   90.00
_cell.angle_beta   90.00
_cell.angle_gamma   90.00
#
_symmetry.space_group_name_H-M   'P 1'
#
loop_
_entity.id
_entity.type
_entity.pdbx_description
1 polymer ?
#
loop_
_entity_poly.entity_id
_entity_poly.type
_entity_poly.pdbx_seq_one_letter_code
_entity_poly.pdbx_strand_id
1 'polypeptide(L)'
;MFNNVAPVPTSQEFLDIVLSRTQRKLPTQIRAGFKISRIRAFYLRKVKFTEQTFGEKLGQILETFPKLNDLHPFHKDLLNTLYDQVHFKIALGQISTAKHLIETVCRDYVRLIKYAQSLFQCKQLKRAALGRMATICKRLKDPLAYLEQVRQHLGRLPSIDPNTRTLIICGYSSLVGTRLRLSQRLKSVTRADVDVQPYAFTTKSLYVGHFDYKYLRFQAIDTPGILDHPLEEMNTIKMQSITAIAHLRSAVLYFVDLSEQCGYSIEAQVKLYHSIKPLFANKLVFLVVNKIDAMRPEDLPQEQQDLLATITKNGEVEMLKLSCHTEEGVMDVRNTACERLLAARVDQKLKAAMGKASSTGTEVENILSMIHVARPISALSKAKYDKTDPERRKLERDIEAEEGGAGVYNVNLKKNYLLDNPEWKMDKIPEVLDGKNVYDFIDPEIEQKLEELEAEEEALEKSGYYDSEEDIEDDEEVEIRQKAEYIREKHQFIHNAARSKKALKNRAIIPRSKGTGRPVSEMEEHLGNIGMDATIASAPRGRSTAPREHADVDMMDIDGGDGRKSLLARAKSRARSASNVNRRDDGIKDEGARSKADRMAKLVQKKMNRMARQGEGDRHTTVSLQKYLVAGKRGLGKNQRR
;
A
#
# COMPACT_ATOMS: atom_id res chain seq x y z
N MET A 1 18.59 -10.03 26.29
CA MET A 1 19.16 -10.07 24.93
C MET A 1 18.78 -11.36 24.20
N PHE A 2 18.76 -12.52 24.88
CA PHE A 2 18.53 -13.83 24.25
C PHE A 2 17.09 -14.35 24.27
N ASN A 3 16.10 -13.53 24.64
CA ASN A 3 14.70 -13.97 24.80
C ASN A 3 13.96 -14.13 23.47
N ASN A 4 14.50 -13.61 22.38
CA ASN A 4 13.85 -13.64 21.06
C ASN A 4 14.14 -14.92 20.27
N VAL A 5 14.79 -15.93 20.87
CA VAL A 5 15.08 -17.20 20.19
C VAL A 5 13.83 -18.05 20.06
N ALA A 6 13.43 -18.30 18.81
CA ALA A 6 12.28 -19.13 18.48
C ALA A 6 12.46 -20.55 19.05
N PRO A 7 11.38 -21.20 19.52
CA PRO A 7 11.45 -22.56 20.02
C PRO A 7 11.93 -23.51 18.93
N VAL A 8 12.88 -24.38 19.28
CA VAL A 8 13.44 -25.39 18.39
C VAL A 8 12.66 -26.69 18.63
N PRO A 9 11.77 -27.10 17.71
CA PRO A 9 11.00 -28.33 17.89
C PRO A 9 11.89 -29.56 17.75
N THR A 10 11.41 -30.68 18.28
CA THR A 10 12.09 -31.96 18.08
C THR A 10 12.07 -32.38 16.62
N SER A 11 12.96 -33.29 16.22
CA SER A 11 13.05 -33.75 14.82
C SER A 11 11.72 -34.34 14.30
N GLN A 12 10.94 -35.02 15.16
CA GLN A 12 9.63 -35.58 14.78
C GLN A 12 8.59 -34.48 14.60
N GLU A 13 8.43 -33.60 15.58
CA GLU A 13 7.50 -32.47 15.50
C GLU A 13 7.82 -31.55 14.31
N PHE A 14 9.11 -31.32 14.06
CA PHE A 14 9.56 -30.52 12.93
C PHE A 14 9.11 -31.13 11.59
N LEU A 15 9.25 -32.45 11.42
CA LEU A 15 8.76 -33.16 10.24
C LEU A 15 7.25 -33.05 10.10
N ASP A 16 6.51 -33.25 11.19
CA ASP A 16 5.06 -33.21 11.18
C ASP A 16 4.54 -31.81 10.84
N ILE A 17 5.15 -30.76 11.39
CA ILE A 17 4.84 -29.35 11.07
C ILE A 17 5.03 -29.10 9.58
N VAL A 18 6.17 -29.49 9.01
CA VAL A 18 6.51 -29.22 7.60
C VAL A 18 5.62 -30.00 6.63
N LEU A 19 5.42 -31.30 6.89
CA LEU A 19 4.60 -32.16 6.03
C LEU A 19 3.10 -31.80 6.14
N SER A 20 2.61 -31.49 7.34
CA SER A 20 1.25 -31.01 7.57
C SER A 20 1.00 -29.66 6.87
N ARG A 21 1.93 -28.70 6.98
CA ARG A 21 1.84 -27.41 6.27
C ARG A 21 1.80 -27.62 4.75
N THR A 22 2.61 -28.53 4.22
CA THR A 22 2.62 -28.89 2.78
C THR A 22 1.27 -29.48 2.34
N GLN A 23 0.64 -30.30 3.17
CA GLN A 23 -0.64 -30.93 2.85
C GLN A 23 -1.81 -29.95 2.94
N ARG A 24 -1.82 -29.06 3.95
CA ARG A 24 -2.92 -28.11 4.17
C ARG A 24 -2.89 -26.91 3.23
N LYS A 25 -1.71 -26.39 2.87
CA LYS A 25 -1.59 -25.16 2.05
C LYS A 25 -1.65 -25.42 0.54
N LEU A 26 -1.30 -26.62 0.08
CA LEU A 26 -1.28 -26.94 -1.35
C LEU A 26 -2.48 -27.80 -1.75
N PRO A 27 -2.95 -27.70 -3.01
CA PRO A 27 -3.99 -28.58 -3.50
C PRO A 27 -3.56 -30.06 -3.38
N THR A 28 -4.53 -30.94 -3.12
CA THR A 28 -4.29 -32.36 -2.85
C THR A 28 -4.80 -33.28 -3.95
N GLN A 29 -5.86 -32.89 -4.67
CA GLN A 29 -6.52 -33.72 -5.67
C GLN A 29 -5.93 -33.52 -7.08
N ILE A 30 -5.57 -34.62 -7.73
CA ILE A 30 -5.25 -34.68 -9.17
C ILE A 30 -5.81 -35.97 -9.78
N ARG A 31 -6.07 -35.96 -11.09
CA ARG A 31 -6.55 -37.12 -11.85
C ARG A 31 -5.56 -37.50 -12.95
N ALA A 32 -5.56 -38.77 -13.33
CA ALA A 32 -4.65 -39.29 -14.37
C ALA A 32 -4.92 -38.72 -15.77
N GLY A 33 -6.17 -38.35 -16.08
CA GLY A 33 -6.55 -37.76 -17.37
C GLY A 33 -6.17 -36.29 -17.59
N PHE A 34 -5.49 -35.65 -16.63
CA PHE A 34 -5.02 -34.27 -16.81
C PHE A 34 -3.77 -34.21 -17.71
N LYS A 35 -3.60 -33.06 -18.40
CA LYS A 35 -2.39 -32.79 -19.19
C LYS A 35 -1.13 -33.00 -18.33
N ILE A 36 -0.13 -33.69 -18.88
CA ILE A 36 1.11 -34.03 -18.17
C ILE A 36 1.82 -32.79 -17.58
N SER A 37 1.73 -31.65 -18.26
CA SER A 37 2.25 -30.37 -17.77
C SER A 37 1.65 -29.98 -16.42
N ARG A 38 0.33 -30.16 -16.24
CA ARG A 38 -0.38 -29.89 -14.98
C ARG A 38 0.04 -30.87 -13.88
N ILE A 39 0.21 -32.15 -14.21
CA ILE A 39 0.67 -33.18 -13.25
C ILE A 39 2.10 -32.90 -12.77
N ARG A 40 3.01 -32.58 -13.69
CA ARG A 40 4.39 -32.18 -13.36
C ARG A 40 4.41 -30.93 -12.49
N ALA A 41 3.68 -29.89 -12.88
CA ALA A 41 3.60 -28.64 -12.11
C ALA A 41 3.05 -28.85 -10.69
N PHE A 42 2.06 -29.73 -10.54
CA PHE A 42 1.49 -30.08 -9.23
C PHE A 42 2.53 -30.71 -8.29
N TYR A 43 3.28 -31.71 -8.74
CA TYR A 43 4.28 -32.37 -7.91
C TYR A 43 5.55 -31.54 -7.72
N LEU A 44 5.94 -30.75 -8.72
CA LEU A 44 7.04 -29.80 -8.62
C LEU A 44 6.76 -28.75 -7.52
N ARG A 45 5.53 -28.21 -7.49
CA ARG A 45 5.12 -27.27 -6.44
C ARG A 45 5.19 -27.90 -5.04
N LYS A 46 4.80 -29.17 -4.88
CA LYS A 46 4.91 -29.86 -3.58
C LYS A 46 6.36 -30.01 -3.12
N VAL A 47 7.27 -30.45 -3.99
CA VAL A 47 8.69 -30.61 -3.63
C VAL A 47 9.32 -29.26 -3.27
N LYS A 48 9.09 -28.21 -4.07
CA LYS A 48 9.62 -26.87 -3.82
C LYS A 48 9.06 -26.25 -2.54
N PHE A 49 7.75 -26.32 -2.32
CA PHE A 49 7.14 -25.73 -1.13
C PHE A 49 7.63 -26.38 0.16
N THR A 50 7.84 -27.71 0.15
CA THR A 50 8.40 -28.41 1.31
C THR A 50 9.84 -27.99 1.57
N GLU A 51 10.68 -27.89 0.54
CA GLU A 51 12.06 -27.38 0.70
C GLU A 51 12.08 -25.94 1.20
N GLN A 52 11.26 -25.04 0.65
CA GLN A 52 11.14 -23.67 1.15
C GLN A 52 10.74 -23.64 2.63
N THR A 53 9.77 -24.47 3.04
CA THR A 53 9.35 -24.55 4.45
C THR A 53 10.47 -25.05 5.35
N PHE A 54 11.25 -26.05 4.91
CA PHE A 54 12.44 -26.52 5.62
C PHE A 54 13.51 -25.43 5.71
N GLY A 55 13.80 -24.75 4.60
CA GLY A 55 14.79 -23.68 4.51
C GLY A 55 14.43 -22.46 5.37
N GLU A 56 13.16 -22.06 5.40
CA GLU A 56 12.62 -21.01 6.29
C GLU A 56 12.87 -21.36 7.76
N LYS A 57 12.51 -22.59 8.18
CA LYS A 57 12.60 -22.99 9.57
C LYS A 57 14.03 -23.22 10.05
N LEU A 58 14.86 -23.91 9.26
CA LEU A 58 16.29 -24.07 9.59
C LEU A 58 17.03 -22.73 9.51
N GLY A 59 16.67 -21.86 8.56
CA GLY A 59 17.20 -20.50 8.44
C GLY A 59 16.87 -19.65 9.67
N GLN A 60 15.61 -19.68 10.11
CA GLN A 60 15.17 -18.98 11.32
C GLN A 60 15.99 -19.42 12.54
N ILE A 61 16.26 -20.71 12.70
CA ILE A 61 17.12 -21.21 13.79
C ILE A 61 18.51 -20.59 13.69
N LEU A 62 19.17 -20.66 12.53
CA LEU A 62 20.52 -20.14 12.33
C LEU A 62 20.65 -18.62 12.54
N GLU A 63 19.61 -17.86 12.18
CA GLU A 63 19.59 -16.40 12.33
C GLU A 63 19.31 -15.95 13.75
N THR A 64 18.50 -16.72 14.49
CA THR A 64 18.06 -16.29 15.82
C THR A 64 19.07 -16.64 16.91
N PHE A 65 19.86 -17.70 16.74
CA PHE A 65 20.95 -18.01 17.67
C PHE A 65 22.11 -17.01 17.53
N PRO A 66 22.71 -16.57 18.66
CA PRO A 66 23.79 -15.59 18.61
C PRO A 66 25.08 -16.20 18.04
N LYS A 67 25.74 -15.45 17.15
CA LYS A 67 27.06 -15.82 16.63
C LYS A 67 28.11 -15.53 17.68
N LEU A 68 28.73 -16.57 18.25
CA LEU A 68 29.70 -16.46 19.34
C LEU A 68 30.92 -15.56 19.02
N ASN A 69 31.30 -15.43 17.75
CA ASN A 69 32.47 -14.62 17.36
C ASN A 69 32.16 -13.11 17.31
N ASP A 70 30.89 -12.74 17.08
CA ASP A 70 30.46 -11.33 16.93
C ASP A 70 29.99 -10.74 18.26
N LEU A 71 29.88 -11.57 19.31
CA LEU A 71 29.51 -11.15 20.64
C LEU A 71 30.68 -10.49 21.39
N HIS A 72 30.33 -9.63 22.36
CA HIS A 72 31.31 -9.08 23.30
C HIS A 72 32.08 -10.23 24.02
N PRO A 73 33.40 -10.09 24.27
CA PRO A 73 34.22 -11.12 24.92
C PRO A 73 33.59 -11.72 26.19
N PHE A 74 33.00 -10.87 27.04
CA PHE A 74 32.23 -11.31 28.22
C PHE A 74 31.18 -12.39 27.89
N HIS A 75 30.29 -12.12 26.92
CA HIS A 75 29.21 -13.05 26.57
C HIS A 75 29.77 -14.27 25.85
N LYS A 76 30.81 -14.11 25.03
CA LYS A 76 31.48 -15.22 24.35
C LYS A 76 32.06 -16.22 25.36
N ASP A 77 32.80 -15.73 26.36
CA ASP A 77 33.46 -16.59 27.34
C ASP A 77 32.46 -17.15 28.36
N LEU A 78 31.43 -16.38 28.73
CA LEU A 78 30.32 -16.89 29.52
C LEU A 78 29.64 -18.08 28.82
N LEU A 79 29.32 -17.95 27.52
CA LEU A 79 28.74 -19.03 26.74
C LEU A 79 29.68 -20.21 26.55
N ASN A 80 30.99 -19.96 26.46
CA ASN A 80 31.99 -21.02 26.40
C ASN A 80 31.98 -21.86 27.69
N THR A 81 31.95 -21.21 28.86
CA THR A 81 31.90 -21.93 30.15
C THR A 81 30.59 -22.69 30.37
N LEU A 82 29.47 -22.21 29.82
CA LEU A 82 28.15 -22.79 30.02
C LEU A 82 27.82 -23.94 29.06
N TYR A 83 28.17 -23.81 27.78
CA TYR A 83 27.65 -24.68 26.73
C TYR A 83 28.71 -25.40 25.91
N ASP A 84 29.99 -25.13 26.16
CA ASP A 84 31.13 -25.47 25.30
C ASP A 84 30.97 -24.88 23.88
N GLN A 85 31.86 -23.94 23.54
CA GLN A 85 31.85 -23.29 22.24
C GLN A 85 31.95 -24.27 21.06
N VAL A 86 32.69 -25.37 21.22
CA VAL A 86 32.94 -26.33 20.15
C VAL A 86 31.66 -27.09 19.83
N HIS A 87 31.01 -27.65 20.84
CA HIS A 87 29.77 -28.39 20.67
C HIS A 87 28.66 -27.50 20.10
N PHE A 88 28.53 -26.26 20.59
CA PHE A 88 27.56 -25.29 20.08
C PHE A 88 27.77 -24.97 18.59
N LYS A 89 29.02 -24.74 18.17
CA LYS A 89 29.35 -24.47 16.76
C LYS A 89 29.09 -25.68 15.86
N ILE A 90 29.41 -26.89 16.34
CA ILE A 90 29.16 -28.13 15.58
C ILE A 90 27.65 -28.33 15.37
N ALA A 91 26.82 -28.12 16.40
CA ALA A 91 25.37 -28.25 16.28
C ALA A 91 24.77 -27.29 15.25
N LEU A 92 25.14 -26.00 15.29
CA LEU A 92 24.70 -25.02 14.27
C LEU A 92 25.27 -25.32 12.88
N GLY A 93 26.51 -25.81 12.80
CA GLY A 93 27.12 -26.26 11.54
C GLY A 93 26.37 -27.44 10.91
N GLN A 94 25.91 -28.39 11.72
CA GLN A 94 25.09 -29.52 11.25
C GLN A 94 23.72 -29.07 10.72
N ILE A 95 23.09 -28.06 11.33
CA ILE A 95 21.86 -27.45 10.81
C ILE A 95 22.10 -26.75 9.47
N SER A 96 23.19 -25.98 9.36
CA SER A 96 23.55 -25.29 8.12
C SER A 96 23.80 -26.28 6.99
N THR A 97 24.61 -27.33 7.22
CA THR A 97 24.85 -28.37 6.21
C THR A 97 23.58 -29.10 5.82
N ALA A 98 22.68 -29.40 6.76
CA ALA A 98 21.39 -30.01 6.45
C ALA A 98 20.50 -29.13 5.58
N LYS A 99 20.46 -27.80 5.81
CA LYS A 99 19.76 -26.85 4.94
C LYS A 99 20.24 -26.96 3.49
N HIS A 100 21.57 -26.90 3.27
CA HIS A 100 22.17 -27.00 1.94
C HIS A 100 21.92 -28.37 1.27
N LEU A 101 21.90 -29.46 2.04
CA LEU A 101 21.56 -30.80 1.54
C LEU A 101 20.11 -30.88 1.07
N ILE A 102 19.17 -30.28 1.80
CA ILE A 102 17.75 -30.23 1.43
C ILE A 102 17.54 -29.44 0.13
N GLU A 103 18.20 -28.28 -0.01
CA GLU A 103 18.18 -27.47 -1.23
C GLU A 103 18.73 -28.25 -2.43
N THR A 104 19.81 -29.01 -2.22
CA THR A 104 20.42 -29.86 -3.26
C THR A 104 19.49 -30.99 -3.68
N VAL A 105 18.89 -31.71 -2.73
CA VAL A 105 17.88 -32.74 -2.98
C VAL A 105 16.70 -32.15 -3.78
N CYS A 106 16.21 -30.96 -3.42
CA CYS A 106 15.12 -30.31 -4.16
C CYS A 106 15.51 -30.03 -5.62
N ARG A 107 16.68 -29.44 -5.86
CA ARG A 107 17.19 -29.13 -7.22
C ARG A 107 17.28 -30.38 -8.09
N ASP A 108 17.72 -31.50 -7.53
CA ASP A 108 17.85 -32.76 -8.27
C ASP A 108 16.49 -33.35 -8.63
N TYR A 109 15.57 -33.46 -7.67
CA TYR A 109 14.24 -34.00 -7.94
C TYR A 109 13.37 -33.10 -8.81
N VAL A 110 13.53 -31.78 -8.73
CA VAL A 110 12.88 -30.84 -9.66
C VAL A 110 13.35 -31.08 -11.09
N ARG A 111 14.65 -31.37 -11.31
CA ARG A 111 15.17 -31.73 -12.63
C ARG A 111 14.58 -33.05 -13.12
N LEU A 112 14.51 -34.08 -12.27
CA LEU A 112 13.95 -35.39 -12.63
C LEU A 112 12.45 -35.34 -12.95
N ILE A 113 11.65 -34.58 -12.17
CA ILE A 113 10.19 -34.46 -12.38
C ILE A 113 9.84 -33.82 -13.73
N LYS A 114 10.71 -32.95 -14.28
CA LYS A 114 10.49 -32.33 -15.61
C LYS A 114 10.39 -33.36 -16.74
N TYR A 115 11.09 -34.49 -16.63
CA TYR A 115 11.12 -35.54 -17.65
C TYR A 115 10.14 -36.70 -17.38
N ALA A 116 9.46 -36.71 -16.22
CA ALA A 116 8.55 -37.78 -15.85
C ALA A 116 7.32 -37.83 -16.78
N GLN A 117 6.97 -39.01 -17.30
CA GLN A 117 5.95 -39.16 -18.35
C GLN A 117 4.57 -39.55 -17.82
N SER A 118 4.50 -40.10 -16.60
CA SER A 118 3.26 -40.59 -16.00
C SER A 118 2.99 -40.00 -14.61
N LEU A 119 1.72 -40.05 -14.19
CA LEU A 119 1.31 -39.69 -12.84
C LEU A 119 2.03 -40.54 -11.79
N PHE A 120 2.15 -41.85 -12.04
CA PHE A 120 2.81 -42.78 -11.13
C PHE A 120 4.29 -42.41 -10.94
N GLN A 121 5.02 -42.15 -12.02
CA GLN A 121 6.42 -41.75 -11.95
C GLN A 121 6.60 -40.42 -11.20
N CYS A 122 5.76 -39.42 -11.47
CA CYS A 122 5.79 -38.16 -10.73
C CYS A 122 5.50 -38.36 -9.24
N LYS A 123 4.53 -39.22 -8.90
CA LYS A 123 4.18 -39.55 -7.50
C LYS A 123 5.34 -40.21 -6.77
N GLN A 124 6.04 -41.15 -7.41
CA GLN A 124 7.21 -41.82 -6.83
C GLN A 124 8.38 -40.85 -6.62
N LEU A 125 8.70 -40.01 -7.61
CA LEU A 125 9.73 -38.98 -7.47
C LEU A 125 9.43 -38.00 -6.33
N LYS A 126 8.17 -37.58 -6.20
CA LYS A 126 7.75 -36.75 -5.06
C LYS A 126 7.91 -37.47 -3.72
N ARG A 127 7.53 -38.75 -3.62
CA ARG A 127 7.69 -39.54 -2.37
C ARG A 127 9.17 -39.69 -2.02
N ALA A 128 10.02 -39.99 -3.00
CA ALA A 128 11.45 -40.11 -2.81
C ALA A 128 12.09 -38.79 -2.36
N ALA A 129 11.71 -37.65 -2.98
CA ALA A 129 12.20 -36.34 -2.59
C ALA A 129 11.86 -35.99 -1.13
N LEU A 130 10.58 -36.10 -0.76
CA LEU A 130 10.13 -35.82 0.61
C LEU A 130 10.73 -36.80 1.62
N GLY A 131 10.89 -38.07 1.23
CA GLY A 131 11.54 -39.08 2.05
C GLY A 131 13.01 -38.74 2.34
N ARG A 132 13.78 -38.34 1.33
CA ARG A 132 15.20 -37.93 1.51
C ARG A 132 15.33 -36.68 2.37
N MET A 133 14.46 -35.68 2.16
CA MET A 133 14.40 -34.48 3.02
C MET A 133 14.08 -34.88 4.46
N ALA A 134 13.14 -35.81 4.66
CA ALA A 134 12.77 -36.28 5.98
C ALA A 134 13.91 -37.04 6.67
N THR A 135 14.65 -37.89 5.95
CA THR A 135 15.81 -38.61 6.49
C THR A 135 16.91 -37.65 6.95
N ILE A 136 17.16 -36.57 6.20
CA ILE A 136 18.13 -35.53 6.60
C ILE A 136 17.72 -34.92 7.95
N CYS A 137 16.43 -34.57 8.10
CA CYS A 137 15.92 -34.02 9.36
C CYS A 137 15.94 -35.03 10.51
N LYS A 138 15.66 -36.33 10.26
CA LYS A 138 15.76 -37.38 11.28
C LYS A 138 17.17 -37.52 11.85
N ARG A 139 18.20 -37.29 11.03
CA ARG A 139 19.60 -37.31 11.45
C ARG A 139 19.96 -36.12 12.37
N LEU A 140 19.17 -35.05 12.38
CA LEU A 140 19.36 -33.87 13.24
C LEU A 140 18.71 -34.01 14.64
N LYS A 141 18.37 -35.23 15.07
CA LYS A 141 17.68 -35.46 16.36
C LYS A 141 18.45 -34.86 17.54
N ASP A 142 19.73 -35.22 17.68
CA ASP A 142 20.53 -34.83 18.86
C ASP A 142 20.89 -33.33 18.84
N PRO A 143 21.30 -32.72 17.70
CA PRO A 143 21.56 -31.28 17.63
C PRO A 143 20.35 -30.41 17.94
N LEU A 144 19.15 -30.79 17.47
CA LEU A 144 17.92 -30.05 17.75
C LEU A 144 17.54 -30.13 19.23
N ALA A 145 17.70 -31.30 19.86
CA ALA A 145 17.46 -31.48 21.29
C ALA A 145 18.42 -30.65 22.14
N TYR A 146 19.71 -30.66 21.81
CA TYR A 146 20.72 -29.84 22.48
C TYR A 146 20.43 -28.34 22.32
N LEU A 147 20.13 -27.87 21.11
CA LEU A 147 19.85 -26.45 20.88
C LEU A 147 18.59 -25.97 21.61
N GLU A 148 17.56 -26.80 21.77
CA GLU A 148 16.40 -26.43 22.58
C GLU A 148 16.75 -26.29 24.07
N GLN A 149 17.58 -27.18 24.61
CA GLN A 149 18.06 -27.05 25.99
C GLN A 149 18.88 -25.76 26.19
N VAL A 150 19.79 -25.48 25.26
CA VAL A 150 20.58 -24.24 25.25
C VAL A 150 19.66 -23.02 25.16
N ARG A 151 18.64 -23.04 24.30
CA ARG A 151 17.65 -21.95 24.16
C ARG A 151 16.92 -21.68 25.47
N GLN A 152 16.41 -22.72 26.13
CA GLN A 152 15.68 -22.58 27.39
C GLN A 152 16.56 -21.97 28.49
N HIS A 153 17.83 -22.38 28.56
CA HIS A 153 18.77 -21.82 29.52
C HIS A 153 19.19 -20.38 29.15
N LEU A 154 19.46 -20.10 27.87
CA LEU A 154 19.75 -18.74 27.37
C LEU A 154 18.64 -17.74 27.68
N GLY A 155 17.38 -18.15 27.56
CA GLY A 155 16.23 -17.30 27.86
C GLY A 155 16.08 -16.92 29.34
N ARG A 156 16.76 -17.65 30.24
CA ARG A 156 16.79 -17.35 31.69
C ARG A 156 18.00 -16.52 32.10
N LEU A 157 19.01 -16.35 31.22
CA LEU A 157 20.18 -15.56 31.57
C LEU A 157 19.83 -14.08 31.74
N PRO A 158 20.37 -13.42 32.77
CA PRO A 158 20.12 -12.01 32.99
C PRO A 158 20.75 -11.16 31.87
N SER A 159 20.12 -10.03 31.57
CA SER A 159 20.67 -9.07 30.61
C SER A 159 21.74 -8.20 31.28
N ILE A 160 23.01 -8.53 31.05
CA ILE A 160 24.17 -7.76 31.52
C ILE A 160 24.72 -6.93 30.36
N ASP A 161 24.90 -5.63 30.60
CA ASP A 161 25.61 -4.75 29.67
C ASP A 161 27.04 -4.50 30.17
N PRO A 162 28.07 -5.05 29.49
CA PRO A 162 29.46 -4.96 29.94
C PRO A 162 30.04 -3.54 29.95
N ASN A 163 29.45 -2.60 29.20
CA ASN A 163 29.94 -1.22 29.10
C ASN A 163 29.29 -0.29 30.13
N THR A 164 28.16 -0.68 30.70
CA THR A 164 27.47 0.12 31.72
C THR A 164 28.19 0.08 33.07
N ARG A 165 27.77 0.98 33.97
CA ARG A 165 28.32 1.13 35.31
C ARG A 165 27.89 -0.09 36.13
N THR A 166 28.86 -0.94 36.41
CA THR A 166 28.65 -2.23 37.07
C THR A 166 29.39 -2.25 38.41
N LEU A 167 28.73 -2.76 39.44
CA LEU A 167 29.32 -3.13 40.71
C LEU A 167 29.28 -4.64 40.79
N ILE A 168 30.41 -5.29 41.05
CA ILE A 168 30.46 -6.75 41.23
C ILE A 168 30.68 -7.05 42.70
N ILE A 169 29.89 -7.95 43.25
CA ILE A 169 29.98 -8.39 44.64
C ILE A 169 30.75 -9.73 44.65
N CYS A 170 32.02 -9.75 45.12
CA CYS A 170 32.93 -10.93 45.06
C CYS A 170 33.52 -11.39 46.41
N GLY A 171 33.41 -12.66 46.80
CA GLY A 171 33.79 -13.13 48.16
C GLY A 171 33.54 -14.62 48.37
N TYR A 172 33.78 -15.11 49.59
CA TYR A 172 33.60 -16.53 49.95
C TYR A 172 32.14 -16.99 49.89
N SER A 173 31.91 -18.25 49.51
CA SER A 173 30.57 -18.81 49.23
C SER A 173 29.59 -18.75 50.41
N SER A 174 30.03 -19.01 51.63
CA SER A 174 29.23 -18.89 52.86
C SER A 174 29.00 -17.43 53.30
N LEU A 175 29.91 -16.53 52.91
CA LEU A 175 29.75 -15.09 53.05
C LEU A 175 28.87 -14.47 51.98
N VAL A 176 28.74 -15.14 50.85
CA VAL A 176 27.80 -14.81 49.79
C VAL A 176 26.36 -15.10 50.22
N GLY A 177 26.13 -16.14 51.04
CA GLY A 177 24.85 -16.33 51.72
C GLY A 177 24.46 -15.13 52.63
N THR A 178 25.42 -14.50 53.30
CA THR A 178 25.17 -13.29 54.12
C THR A 178 25.28 -11.96 53.36
N ARG A 179 25.89 -11.93 52.17
CA ARG A 179 25.79 -10.85 51.17
C ARG A 179 24.41 -10.68 50.58
N LEU A 180 23.55 -11.62 50.92
CA LEU A 180 22.20 -11.71 50.45
C LEU A 180 21.20 -11.50 51.62
N ARG A 181 21.70 -11.15 52.84
CA ARG A 181 20.96 -10.19 53.68
C ARG A 181 21.00 -8.78 53.11
N LEU A 182 21.98 -8.48 52.25
CA LEU A 182 21.87 -7.34 51.35
C LEU A 182 20.64 -7.56 50.45
N SER A 183 20.30 -8.78 49.96
CA SER A 183 19.19 -8.99 48.99
C SER A 183 17.81 -9.39 49.51
N GLN A 184 17.67 -10.09 50.64
CA GLN A 184 16.37 -10.22 51.29
C GLN A 184 15.85 -8.87 51.80
N ARG A 185 16.75 -7.92 52.04
CA ARG A 185 16.47 -6.50 52.17
C ARG A 185 17.03 -5.64 51.02
N LEU A 186 17.31 -6.19 49.82
CA LEU A 186 17.40 -5.44 48.54
C LEU A 186 15.95 -5.26 48.05
N LYS A 187 15.06 -4.83 48.95
CA LYS A 187 14.05 -3.82 48.65
C LYS A 187 14.61 -2.41 48.88
N SER A 188 15.71 -2.25 49.64
CA SER A 188 16.28 -0.94 49.97
C SER A 188 17.28 -0.43 48.92
N VAL A 189 18.12 -1.30 48.34
CA VAL A 189 19.17 -0.88 47.37
C VAL A 189 18.82 -1.17 45.90
N THR A 190 18.24 -2.32 45.56
CA THR A 190 17.79 -2.72 44.20
C THR A 190 16.45 -3.43 44.32
N ARG A 191 15.92 -4.05 43.26
CA ARG A 191 14.66 -4.83 43.28
C ARG A 191 14.86 -6.29 42.86
N ALA A 192 16.05 -6.87 43.04
CA ALA A 192 16.35 -8.23 42.60
C ALA A 192 16.02 -9.26 43.68
N ASP A 193 15.15 -10.22 43.33
CA ASP A 193 14.79 -11.35 44.19
C ASP A 193 15.81 -12.48 44.01
N VAL A 194 16.58 -12.78 45.06
CA VAL A 194 17.57 -13.88 45.07
C VAL A 194 17.39 -14.67 46.37
N ASP A 195 17.47 -15.99 46.29
CA ASP A 195 17.25 -16.89 47.44
C ASP A 195 18.46 -16.94 48.37
N VAL A 196 18.24 -16.65 49.66
CA VAL A 196 19.24 -16.80 50.72
C VAL A 196 19.02 -18.13 51.44
N GLN A 197 20.06 -18.94 51.51
CA GLN A 197 20.11 -20.13 52.36
C GLN A 197 21.42 -20.13 53.16
N PRO A 198 21.48 -20.77 54.34
CA PRO A 198 22.65 -20.69 55.22
C PRO A 198 23.85 -21.55 54.76
N TYR A 199 23.69 -22.40 53.75
CA TYR A 199 24.74 -23.26 53.20
C TYR A 199 25.43 -22.64 51.97
N ALA A 200 26.63 -23.11 51.63
CA ALA A 200 27.38 -22.62 50.46
C ALA A 200 26.69 -22.96 49.12
N PHE A 201 26.97 -22.18 48.06
CA PHE A 201 26.45 -22.37 46.70
C PHE A 201 24.94 -22.19 46.53
N THR A 202 24.34 -21.25 47.28
CA THR A 202 22.95 -20.83 47.09
C THR A 202 22.73 -20.24 45.70
N THR A 203 23.69 -19.45 45.23
CA THR A 203 23.72 -18.90 43.88
C THR A 203 24.61 -19.77 42.98
N LYS A 204 24.03 -20.29 41.89
CA LYS A 204 24.74 -21.11 40.87
C LYS A 204 25.00 -20.35 39.57
N SER A 205 24.42 -19.17 39.44
CA SER A 205 24.49 -18.29 38.29
C SER A 205 24.67 -16.85 38.73
N LEU A 206 25.14 -16.01 37.82
CA LEU A 206 25.19 -14.56 38.04
C LEU A 206 23.77 -14.00 38.18
N TYR A 207 23.53 -13.18 39.21
CA TYR A 207 22.30 -12.41 39.37
C TYR A 207 22.57 -10.94 39.15
N VAL A 208 21.56 -10.20 38.65
CA VAL A 208 21.71 -8.77 38.33
C VAL A 208 20.58 -7.98 38.98
N GLY A 209 20.95 -6.99 39.77
CA GLY A 209 20.06 -5.96 40.29
C GLY A 209 20.32 -4.61 39.62
N HIS A 210 19.26 -3.82 39.44
CA HIS A 210 19.36 -2.45 38.95
C HIS A 210 18.98 -1.48 40.06
N PHE A 211 19.71 -0.37 40.11
CA PHE A 211 19.40 0.75 41.00
C PHE A 211 19.82 2.07 40.39
N ASP A 212 19.27 3.16 40.90
CA ASP A 212 19.53 4.51 40.42
C ASP A 212 20.30 5.30 41.49
N TYR A 213 21.36 5.99 41.06
CA TYR A 213 22.17 6.88 41.89
C TYR A 213 22.60 8.10 41.08
N LYS A 214 22.42 9.32 41.62
CA LYS A 214 22.65 10.60 40.91
C LYS A 214 21.99 10.61 39.51
N TYR A 215 20.73 10.14 39.41
CA TYR A 215 19.97 10.01 38.15
C TYR A 215 20.60 9.10 37.08
N LEU A 216 21.60 8.29 37.46
CA LEU A 216 22.24 7.32 36.58
C LEU A 216 21.88 5.92 37.03
N ARG A 217 21.62 5.05 36.05
CA ARG A 217 21.34 3.64 36.29
C ARG A 217 22.65 2.87 36.46
N PHE A 218 22.71 2.11 37.54
CA PHE A 218 23.78 1.18 37.88
C PHE A 218 23.29 -0.26 37.84
N GLN A 219 24.23 -1.18 37.62
CA GLN A 219 23.99 -2.62 37.64
C GLN A 219 24.82 -3.21 38.79
N ALA A 220 24.17 -3.89 39.73
CA ALA A 220 24.84 -4.70 40.74
C ALA A 220 24.81 -6.16 40.28
N ILE A 221 25.96 -6.79 40.17
CA ILE A 221 26.09 -8.19 39.75
C ILE A 221 26.56 -8.99 40.96
N ASP A 222 25.73 -9.94 41.35
CA ASP A 222 26.09 -10.92 42.37
C ASP A 222 26.76 -12.12 41.71
N THR A 223 27.90 -12.51 42.28
CA THR A 223 28.71 -13.62 41.76
C THR A 223 28.58 -14.84 42.67
N PRO A 224 28.47 -16.05 42.11
CA PRO A 224 28.59 -17.24 42.94
C PRO A 224 29.96 -17.25 43.62
N GLY A 225 30.00 -17.66 44.88
CA GLY A 225 31.20 -17.58 45.71
C GLY A 225 32.42 -18.23 45.06
N ILE A 226 33.56 -17.53 45.12
CA ILE A 226 34.82 -17.99 44.56
C ILE A 226 35.50 -18.84 45.64
N LEU A 227 35.72 -20.12 45.36
CA LEU A 227 36.46 -21.02 46.26
C LEU A 227 37.88 -21.23 45.69
N ASP A 228 38.87 -20.80 46.47
CA ASP A 228 40.18 -21.39 46.86
C ASP A 228 40.82 -22.62 46.16
N HIS A 229 40.33 -23.12 45.03
CA HIS A 229 41.07 -24.10 44.22
C HIS A 229 41.92 -23.39 43.16
N PRO A 230 43.04 -23.99 42.70
CA PRO A 230 43.80 -23.49 41.57
C PRO A 230 42.91 -23.28 40.34
N LEU A 231 43.27 -22.31 39.49
CA LEU A 231 42.48 -21.92 38.30
C LEU A 231 42.13 -23.11 37.36
N GLU A 232 42.97 -24.15 37.35
CA GLU A 232 42.85 -25.32 36.46
C GLU A 232 41.78 -26.33 36.91
N GLU A 233 41.44 -26.38 38.20
CA GLU A 233 40.47 -27.33 38.77
C GLU A 233 39.12 -26.67 39.11
N MET A 234 38.84 -25.51 38.51
CA MET A 234 37.63 -24.74 38.83
C MET A 234 36.38 -25.28 38.14
N ASN A 235 35.33 -25.46 38.93
CA ASN A 235 33.98 -25.79 38.44
C ASN A 235 33.44 -24.69 37.51
N THR A 236 32.53 -25.08 36.60
CA THR A 236 31.84 -24.17 35.68
C THR A 236 31.16 -22.98 36.37
N ILE A 237 30.60 -23.20 37.56
CA ILE A 237 29.97 -22.14 38.39
C ILE A 237 31.00 -21.06 38.79
N LYS A 238 32.20 -21.47 39.22
CA LYS A 238 33.25 -20.52 39.65
C LYS A 238 33.84 -19.78 38.45
N MET A 239 33.96 -20.45 37.31
CA MET A 239 34.41 -19.85 36.06
C MET A 239 33.47 -18.72 35.58
N GLN A 240 32.18 -18.77 35.90
CA GLN A 240 31.25 -17.65 35.63
C GLN A 240 31.63 -16.39 36.43
N SER A 241 32.02 -16.54 37.71
CA SER A 241 32.48 -15.42 38.53
C SER A 241 33.77 -14.82 37.98
N ILE A 242 34.72 -15.66 37.55
CA ILE A 242 35.98 -15.21 36.98
C ILE A 242 35.74 -14.49 35.65
N THR A 243 34.90 -15.02 34.77
CA THR A 243 34.59 -14.37 33.48
C THR A 243 33.92 -13.00 33.68
N ALA A 244 33.04 -12.87 34.68
CA ALA A 244 32.46 -11.59 35.09
C ALA A 244 33.53 -10.62 35.61
N ILE A 245 34.39 -11.07 36.53
CA ILE A 245 35.47 -10.25 37.09
C ILE A 245 36.50 -9.89 36.04
N ALA A 246 36.80 -10.72 35.05
CA ALA A 246 37.79 -10.41 34.03
C ALA A 246 37.27 -9.35 33.04
N HIS A 247 36.09 -9.55 32.46
CA HIS A 247 35.64 -8.78 31.30
C HIS A 247 34.82 -7.53 31.63
N LEU A 248 34.15 -7.47 32.77
CA LEU A 248 33.26 -6.35 33.08
C LEU A 248 34.07 -5.15 33.60
N ARG A 249 33.73 -3.95 33.12
CA ARG A 249 34.34 -2.69 33.57
C ARG A 249 33.60 -2.17 34.80
N SER A 250 33.92 -2.77 35.93
CA SER A 250 33.19 -2.62 37.18
C SER A 250 34.07 -2.13 38.33
N ALA A 251 33.43 -1.65 39.40
CA ALA A 251 34.04 -1.64 40.73
C ALA A 251 33.74 -2.97 41.43
N VAL A 252 34.75 -3.54 42.07
CA VAL A 252 34.66 -4.82 42.77
C VAL A 252 34.51 -4.54 44.26
N LEU A 253 33.43 -5.06 44.85
CA LEU A 253 33.19 -5.05 46.29
C LEU A 253 33.61 -6.43 46.82
N TYR A 254 34.78 -6.49 47.47
CA TYR A 254 35.26 -7.68 48.13
C TYR A 254 34.73 -7.71 49.56
N PHE A 255 33.86 -8.67 49.89
CA PHE A 255 33.31 -8.72 51.25
C PHE A 255 34.09 -9.69 52.11
N VAL A 256 34.36 -9.26 53.32
CA VAL A 256 35.03 -10.01 54.38
C VAL A 256 34.10 -10.05 55.59
N ASP A 257 34.13 -11.16 56.31
CA ASP A 257 33.44 -11.33 57.58
C ASP A 257 34.46 -11.66 58.65
N LEU A 258 34.46 -10.82 59.68
CA LEU A 258 35.39 -10.95 60.78
C LEU A 258 34.87 -11.95 61.82
N SER A 259 33.58 -12.25 61.83
CA SER A 259 32.96 -13.07 62.88
C SER A 259 33.22 -14.58 62.74
N GLU A 260 33.95 -15.02 61.71
CA GLU A 260 34.27 -16.43 61.36
C GLU A 260 33.08 -17.40 61.22
N GLN A 261 31.85 -16.91 61.30
CA GLN A 261 30.59 -17.68 61.16
C GLN A 261 30.42 -18.27 59.75
N CYS A 262 31.23 -17.84 58.79
CA CYS A 262 31.27 -18.40 57.45
C CYS A 262 31.97 -19.75 57.35
N GLY A 263 32.58 -20.25 58.42
CA GLY A 263 33.33 -21.50 58.38
C GLY A 263 34.70 -21.37 57.69
N TYR A 264 35.18 -20.13 57.50
CA TYR A 264 36.52 -19.82 56.98
C TYR A 264 37.17 -18.76 57.89
N SER A 265 38.45 -18.94 58.20
CA SER A 265 39.22 -17.99 59.00
C SER A 265 39.52 -16.71 58.23
N ILE A 266 39.84 -15.63 58.96
CA ILE A 266 40.25 -14.35 58.36
C ILE A 266 41.50 -14.52 57.48
N GLU A 267 42.45 -15.37 57.88
CA GLU A 267 43.64 -15.67 57.07
C GLU A 267 43.31 -16.25 55.69
N ALA A 268 42.35 -17.18 55.63
CA ALA A 268 41.90 -17.76 54.36
C ALA A 268 41.29 -16.66 53.48
N GLN A 269 40.47 -15.79 54.08
CA GLN A 269 39.84 -14.65 53.41
C GLN A 269 40.86 -13.70 52.78
N VAL A 270 41.97 -13.45 53.47
CA VAL A 270 43.07 -12.60 52.99
C VAL A 270 43.89 -13.32 51.92
N LYS A 271 44.17 -14.63 52.07
CA LYS A 271 44.87 -15.44 51.06
C LYS A 271 44.12 -15.46 49.72
N LEU A 272 42.79 -15.60 49.74
CA LEU A 272 41.98 -15.53 48.51
C LEU A 272 42.07 -14.15 47.86
N TYR A 273 42.04 -13.07 48.64
CA TYR A 273 42.18 -11.73 48.09
C TYR A 273 43.51 -11.58 47.32
N HIS A 274 44.61 -12.05 47.89
CA HIS A 274 45.91 -12.02 47.23
C HIS A 274 45.98 -12.90 45.97
N SER A 275 45.29 -14.04 45.95
CA SER A 275 45.28 -14.91 44.76
C SER A 275 44.48 -14.33 43.60
N ILE A 276 43.38 -13.60 43.88
CA ILE A 276 42.55 -12.95 42.85
C ILE A 276 42.98 -11.53 42.51
N LYS A 277 43.90 -10.93 43.29
CA LYS A 277 44.45 -9.58 43.07
C LYS A 277 44.89 -9.31 41.61
N PRO A 278 45.53 -10.25 40.88
CA PRO A 278 45.89 -10.01 39.48
C PRO A 278 44.69 -9.74 38.56
N LEU A 279 43.50 -10.29 38.87
CA LEU A 279 42.28 -10.07 38.10
C LEU A 279 41.68 -8.66 38.32
N PHE A 280 42.13 -7.95 39.35
CA PHE A 280 41.66 -6.61 39.70
C PHE A 280 42.48 -5.50 39.03
N ALA A 281 43.44 -5.83 38.17
CA ALA A 281 44.20 -4.84 37.43
C ALA A 281 43.26 -3.90 36.65
N ASN A 282 43.49 -2.59 36.77
CA ASN A 282 42.67 -1.52 36.18
C ASN A 282 41.22 -1.43 36.70
N LYS A 283 40.91 -1.98 37.88
CA LYS A 283 39.59 -1.91 38.52
C LYS A 283 39.68 -1.27 39.89
N LEU A 284 38.59 -0.60 40.29
CA LEU A 284 38.45 -0.09 41.65
C LEU A 284 38.02 -1.23 42.56
N VAL A 285 38.74 -1.41 43.67
CA VAL A 285 38.47 -2.48 44.63
C VAL A 285 38.15 -1.85 45.98
N PHE A 286 37.05 -2.31 46.59
CA PHE A 286 36.66 -1.93 47.94
C PHE A 286 36.65 -3.16 48.83
N LEU A 287 37.27 -3.04 50.00
CA LEU A 287 37.21 -4.04 51.04
C LEU A 287 36.02 -3.73 51.94
N VAL A 288 35.01 -4.59 51.94
CA VAL A 288 33.75 -4.37 52.64
C VAL A 288 33.65 -5.34 53.80
N VAL A 289 33.74 -4.84 55.03
CA VAL A 289 33.53 -5.62 56.24
C VAL A 289 32.05 -5.73 56.53
N ASN A 290 31.52 -6.95 56.51
CA ASN A 290 30.13 -7.26 56.85
C ASN A 290 30.02 -7.73 58.31
N LYS A 291 28.79 -7.73 58.85
CA LYS A 291 28.43 -8.17 60.22
C LYS A 291 29.10 -7.43 61.36
N ILE A 292 29.15 -6.11 61.24
CA ILE A 292 29.70 -5.22 62.28
C ILE A 292 28.91 -5.27 63.59
N ASP A 293 27.67 -5.74 63.53
CA ASP A 293 26.84 -6.04 64.70
C ASP A 293 27.41 -7.16 65.58
N ALA A 294 28.17 -8.10 65.00
CA ALA A 294 28.80 -9.18 65.74
C ALA A 294 30.21 -8.82 66.22
N MET A 295 31.04 -8.27 65.32
CA MET A 295 32.42 -7.88 65.67
C MET A 295 32.89 -6.71 64.81
N ARG A 296 33.40 -5.65 65.44
CA ARG A 296 33.94 -4.49 64.72
C ARG A 296 35.42 -4.69 64.40
N PRO A 297 35.95 -4.06 63.34
CA PRO A 297 37.38 -4.11 63.01
C PRO A 297 38.31 -3.69 64.17
N GLU A 298 37.82 -2.82 65.07
CA GLU A 298 38.54 -2.30 66.23
C GLU A 298 38.67 -3.35 67.36
N ASP A 299 37.76 -4.32 67.41
CA ASP A 299 37.72 -5.35 68.46
C ASP A 299 38.65 -6.54 68.14
N LEU A 300 39.30 -6.54 66.97
CA LEU A 300 40.14 -7.65 66.53
C LEU A 300 41.52 -7.63 67.21
N PRO A 301 42.12 -8.81 67.44
CA PRO A 301 43.52 -8.92 67.81
C PRO A 301 44.45 -8.22 66.80
N GLN A 302 45.56 -7.66 67.31
CA GLN A 302 46.52 -6.91 66.50
C GLN A 302 47.02 -7.69 65.28
N GLU A 303 47.25 -9.01 65.42
CA GLU A 303 47.70 -9.88 64.32
C GLU A 303 46.69 -9.92 63.15
N GLN A 304 45.39 -9.97 63.45
CA GLN A 304 44.36 -10.01 62.43
C GLN A 304 44.11 -8.62 61.83
N GLN A 305 44.28 -7.55 62.62
CA GLN A 305 44.29 -6.19 62.09
C GLN A 305 45.44 -5.98 61.11
N ASP A 306 46.63 -6.56 61.38
CA ASP A 306 47.79 -6.49 60.49
C ASP A 306 47.55 -7.22 59.16
N LEU A 307 46.78 -8.32 59.18
CA LEU A 307 46.35 -9.02 57.96
C LEU A 307 45.43 -8.14 57.10
N LEU A 308 44.45 -7.46 57.71
CA LEU A 308 43.56 -6.52 56.99
C LEU A 308 44.33 -5.28 56.51
N ALA A 309 45.29 -4.80 57.30
CA ALA A 309 46.18 -3.72 56.92
C ALA A 309 47.02 -4.12 55.71
N THR A 310 47.40 -5.38 55.54
CA THR A 310 48.13 -5.87 54.35
C THR A 310 47.35 -5.63 53.05
N ILE A 311 46.02 -5.66 53.10
CA ILE A 311 45.15 -5.33 51.95
C ILE A 311 45.10 -3.81 51.72
N THR A 312 45.07 -3.04 52.80
CA THR A 312 44.82 -1.57 52.78
C THR A 312 46.10 -0.75 52.57
N LYS A 313 47.28 -1.29 52.92
CA LYS A 313 48.59 -0.61 52.97
C LYS A 313 49.02 0.08 51.66
N ASN A 314 48.54 -0.40 50.52
CA ASN A 314 48.91 0.19 49.22
C ASN A 314 48.12 1.46 48.88
N GLY A 315 47.12 1.85 49.69
CA GLY A 315 46.27 3.02 49.43
C GLY A 315 45.31 2.87 48.24
N GLU A 316 45.43 1.79 47.47
CA GLU A 316 44.56 1.46 46.34
C GLU A 316 43.18 0.93 46.74
N VAL A 317 43.06 0.41 47.97
CA VAL A 317 41.86 -0.28 48.46
C VAL A 317 41.32 0.45 49.68
N GLU A 318 40.07 0.91 49.60
CA GLU A 318 39.38 1.57 50.70
C GLU A 318 38.58 0.54 51.52
N MET A 319 38.72 0.58 52.85
CA MET A 319 37.96 -0.27 53.76
C MET A 319 36.65 0.41 54.14
N LEU A 320 35.54 -0.29 53.89
CA LEU A 320 34.19 0.16 54.18
C LEU A 320 33.51 -0.81 55.16
N LYS A 321 32.62 -0.24 55.97
CA LYS A 321 31.98 -0.90 57.09
C LYS A 321 30.47 -1.00 56.80
N LEU A 322 29.87 -2.19 56.87
CA LEU A 322 28.41 -2.33 56.82
C LEU A 322 27.86 -3.45 57.71
N SER A 323 26.62 -3.29 58.17
CA SER A 323 25.82 -4.39 58.70
C SER A 323 24.49 -4.51 57.95
N CYS A 324 24.22 -5.72 57.45
CA CYS A 324 22.95 -6.02 56.79
C CYS A 324 21.80 -6.25 57.78
N HIS A 325 22.08 -6.44 59.09
CA HIS A 325 21.03 -6.66 60.07
C HIS A 325 20.43 -5.35 60.57
N THR A 326 21.29 -4.38 60.88
CA THR A 326 20.93 -3.04 61.38
C THR A 326 20.73 -2.00 60.28
N GLU A 327 21.01 -2.34 59.02
CA GLU A 327 21.00 -1.45 57.84
C GLU A 327 22.02 -0.31 57.88
N GLU A 328 22.93 -0.33 58.86
CA GLU A 328 23.99 0.66 59.03
C GLU A 328 25.07 0.51 57.95
N GLY A 329 25.45 1.64 57.32
CA GLY A 329 26.54 1.71 56.35
C GLY A 329 26.23 1.18 54.93
N VAL A 330 25.07 0.55 54.71
CA VAL A 330 24.71 -0.03 53.40
C VAL A 330 24.63 1.03 52.29
N MET A 331 24.00 2.17 52.58
CA MET A 331 23.88 3.28 51.62
C MET A 331 25.21 3.98 51.40
N ASP A 332 26.03 4.09 52.44
CA ASP A 332 27.34 4.74 52.38
C ASP A 332 28.28 3.96 51.48
N VAL A 333 28.38 2.63 51.66
CA VAL A 333 29.18 1.75 50.79
C VAL A 333 28.75 1.86 49.33
N ARG A 334 27.43 1.89 49.09
CA ARG A 334 26.90 2.07 47.73
C ARG A 334 27.32 3.42 47.14
N ASN A 335 27.14 4.50 47.90
CA ASN A 335 27.37 5.86 47.44
C ASN A 335 28.86 6.11 47.17
N THR A 336 29.76 5.68 48.06
CA THR A 336 31.21 5.80 47.91
C THR A 336 31.72 5.00 46.71
N ALA A 337 31.28 3.75 46.56
CA ALA A 337 31.64 2.92 45.41
C ALA A 337 31.16 3.52 44.08
N CYS A 338 29.94 4.06 44.06
CA CYS A 338 29.39 4.71 42.86
C CYS A 338 30.13 6.01 42.53
N GLU A 339 30.45 6.83 43.52
CA GLU A 339 31.13 8.11 43.34
C GLU A 339 32.55 7.93 42.81
N ARG A 340 33.32 7.00 43.39
CA ARG A 340 34.65 6.65 42.90
C ARG A 340 34.62 6.07 41.49
N LEU A 341 33.65 5.21 41.19
CA LEU A 341 33.46 4.68 39.83
C LEU A 341 33.13 5.79 38.83
N LEU A 342 32.30 6.75 39.22
CA LEU A 342 32.00 7.92 38.38
C LEU A 342 33.24 8.79 38.15
N ALA A 343 34.03 9.08 39.18
CA ALA A 343 35.27 9.83 39.07
C ALA A 343 36.23 9.16 38.07
N ALA A 344 36.49 7.86 38.24
CA ALA A 344 37.35 7.11 37.32
C ALA A 344 36.84 7.09 35.87
N ARG A 345 35.51 7.02 35.67
CA ARG A 345 34.91 7.08 34.33
C ARG A 345 34.97 8.46 33.71
N VAL A 346 34.79 9.52 34.51
CA VAL A 346 34.93 10.91 34.06
C VAL A 346 36.38 11.14 33.62
N ASP A 347 37.36 10.69 34.39
CA ASP A 347 38.78 10.82 34.03
C ASP A 347 39.13 10.06 32.74
N GLN A 348 38.64 8.83 32.59
CA GLN A 348 38.81 8.07 31.34
C GLN A 348 38.14 8.78 30.15
N LYS A 349 36.94 9.33 30.36
CA LYS A 349 36.21 10.07 29.33
C LYS A 349 36.90 11.38 28.98
N LEU A 350 37.45 12.12 29.94
CA LEU A 350 38.22 13.34 29.73
C LEU A 350 39.51 13.03 28.95
N LYS A 351 40.24 11.97 29.31
CA LYS A 351 41.43 11.52 28.54
C LYS A 351 41.07 11.14 27.10
N ALA A 352 39.97 10.41 26.90
CA ALA A 352 39.49 10.03 25.57
C ALA A 352 38.96 11.24 24.76
N ALA A 353 38.32 12.21 25.43
CA ALA A 353 37.84 13.44 24.84
C ALA A 353 39.01 14.35 24.45
N MET A 354 40.03 14.50 25.30
CA MET A 354 41.25 15.23 24.97
C MET A 354 41.96 14.67 23.72
N GLY A 355 41.89 13.36 23.48
CA GLY A 355 42.39 12.73 22.25
C GLY A 355 41.54 12.99 20.99
N LYS A 356 40.32 13.54 21.12
CA LYS A 356 39.38 13.84 20.02
C LYS A 356 38.93 15.32 19.98
N ALA A 357 39.29 16.14 20.96
CA ALA A 357 38.73 17.47 21.16
C ALA A 357 39.51 18.53 20.39
N SER A 358 39.10 18.69 19.13
CA SER A 358 39.11 19.98 18.43
C SER A 358 37.69 20.59 18.33
N SER A 359 36.63 20.03 18.94
CA SER A 359 35.27 20.43 18.52
C SER A 359 34.12 20.45 19.55
N THR A 360 34.32 20.22 20.84
CA THR A 360 33.16 20.12 21.78
C THR A 360 33.34 20.83 23.13
N GLY A 361 34.27 21.78 23.23
CA GLY A 361 34.44 22.64 24.41
C GLY A 361 33.46 23.82 24.48
N THR A 362 32.75 24.13 23.41
CA THR A 362 32.00 25.38 23.25
C THR A 362 30.59 25.38 23.81
N GLU A 363 29.93 24.23 24.01
CA GLU A 363 28.52 24.22 24.43
C GLU A 363 28.31 24.63 25.89
N VAL A 364 29.21 24.26 26.81
CA VAL A 364 29.06 24.59 28.23
C VAL A 364 29.36 26.07 28.49
N GLU A 365 30.37 26.63 27.81
CA GLU A 365 30.66 28.07 27.85
C GLU A 365 29.56 28.90 27.16
N ASN A 366 28.97 28.39 26.09
CA ASN A 366 27.81 29.03 25.44
C ASN A 366 26.56 29.05 26.34
N ILE A 367 26.36 28.04 27.20
CA ILE A 367 25.24 28.03 28.16
C ILE A 367 25.49 29.01 29.31
N LEU A 368 26.73 29.11 29.80
CA LEU A 368 27.11 30.05 30.86
C LEU A 368 27.11 31.51 30.41
N SER A 369 27.35 31.78 29.12
CA SER A 369 27.39 33.13 28.53
C SER A 369 26.04 33.62 28.00
N MET A 370 24.96 32.82 28.08
CA MET A 370 23.62 33.32 27.76
C MET A 370 23.17 34.36 28.80
N ILE A 371 22.95 35.59 28.32
CA ILE A 371 22.36 36.70 29.09
C ILE A 371 21.04 36.22 29.71
N HIS A 372 21.01 36.14 31.04
CA HIS A 372 19.80 35.80 31.79
C HIS A 372 18.82 36.98 31.74
N VAL A 373 17.89 36.95 30.78
CA VAL A 373 16.69 37.81 30.81
C VAL A 373 15.78 37.27 31.93
N ALA A 374 15.65 38.02 33.02
CA ALA A 374 14.80 37.64 34.15
C ALA A 374 13.34 37.49 33.69
N ARG A 375 12.83 36.25 33.65
CA ARG A 375 11.40 35.97 33.45
C ARG A 375 10.71 35.98 34.81
N PRO A 376 9.65 36.81 35.00
CA PRO A 376 8.95 36.87 36.29
C PRO A 376 8.33 35.50 36.64
N ILE A 377 8.49 35.08 37.90
CA ILE A 377 8.01 33.79 38.39
C ILE A 377 6.52 33.91 38.72
N SER A 378 5.65 33.68 37.74
CA SER A 378 4.19 33.75 37.92
C SER A 378 3.58 32.52 38.66
N ALA A 379 4.38 31.56 39.12
CA ALA A 379 3.91 30.22 39.53
C ALA A 379 3.97 29.92 41.04
N LEU A 380 4.18 30.93 41.90
CA LEU A 380 4.55 30.71 43.31
C LEU A 380 3.40 30.40 44.29
N SER A 381 2.13 30.35 43.86
CA SER A 381 0.98 30.18 44.78
C SER A 381 0.16 28.89 44.63
N LYS A 382 0.58 27.92 43.81
CA LYS A 382 -0.16 26.65 43.65
C LYS A 382 0.28 25.61 44.69
N ALA A 383 -0.65 25.15 45.52
CA ALA A 383 -0.43 24.00 46.39
C ALA A 383 -0.05 22.75 45.58
N LYS A 384 0.86 21.94 46.13
CA LYS A 384 1.27 20.67 45.50
C LYS A 384 0.08 19.71 45.52
N TYR A 385 -0.26 19.15 44.37
CA TYR A 385 -1.33 18.17 44.27
C TYR A 385 -0.95 16.89 45.01
N ASP A 386 -1.76 16.52 46.01
CA ASP A 386 -1.68 15.22 46.67
C ASP A 386 -2.88 14.36 46.27
N LYS A 387 -2.61 13.11 45.89
CA LYS A 387 -3.64 12.15 45.49
C LYS A 387 -4.40 11.60 46.70
N THR A 388 -3.76 11.53 47.86
CA THR A 388 -4.35 10.95 49.07
C THR A 388 -5.20 11.91 49.88
N ASP A 389 -5.19 13.20 49.55
CA ASP A 389 -5.97 14.23 50.23
C ASP A 389 -7.46 14.18 49.82
N PRO A 390 -8.42 14.10 50.77
CA PRO A 390 -9.86 14.14 50.48
C PRO A 390 -10.36 15.49 49.94
N GLU A 391 -9.75 16.62 50.28
CA GLU A 391 -10.15 17.95 49.78
C GLU A 391 -9.41 18.35 48.49
N ARG A 392 -8.81 17.38 47.79
CA ARG A 392 -8.09 17.65 46.55
C ARG A 392 -9.02 18.22 45.47
N ARG A 393 -8.49 19.12 44.65
CA ARG A 393 -9.17 19.58 43.44
C ARG A 393 -9.50 18.38 42.54
N LYS A 394 -10.78 18.18 42.23
CA LYS A 394 -11.21 17.17 41.25
C LYS A 394 -10.55 17.44 39.89
N LEU A 395 -9.84 16.45 39.38
CA LEU A 395 -9.27 16.47 38.02
C LEU A 395 -10.31 15.92 37.04
N GLU A 396 -10.20 16.26 35.75
CA GLU A 396 -11.09 15.71 34.71
C GLU A 396 -11.02 14.18 34.63
N ARG A 397 -9.90 13.55 35.04
CA ARG A 397 -9.80 12.08 35.16
C ARG A 397 -10.71 11.50 36.26
N ASP A 398 -10.93 12.24 37.34
CA ASP A 398 -11.83 11.80 38.42
C ASP A 398 -13.29 11.95 37.95
N ILE A 399 -13.62 13.04 37.22
CA ILE A 399 -14.93 13.27 36.60
C ILE A 399 -15.22 12.19 35.55
N GLU A 400 -14.24 11.87 34.69
CA GLU A 400 -14.33 10.77 33.72
C GLU A 400 -14.64 9.43 34.40
N ALA A 401 -14.02 9.15 35.55
CA ALA A 401 -14.27 7.92 36.31
C ALA A 401 -15.67 7.91 36.95
N GLU A 402 -16.19 9.06 37.40
CA GLU A 402 -17.55 9.21 37.94
C GLU A 402 -18.62 9.06 36.83
N GLU A 403 -18.37 9.58 35.62
CA GLU A 403 -19.34 9.63 34.51
C GLU A 403 -19.28 8.41 33.55
N GLY A 404 -18.77 7.27 34.02
CA GLY A 404 -18.83 6.00 33.28
C GLY A 404 -17.52 5.53 32.65
N GLY A 405 -16.41 6.24 32.88
CA GLY A 405 -15.06 5.81 32.55
C GLY A 405 -14.64 6.07 31.10
N ALA A 406 -13.40 5.65 30.81
CA ALA A 406 -12.74 5.85 29.52
C ALA A 406 -13.50 5.14 28.40
N GLY A 407 -14.06 5.93 27.47
CA GLY A 407 -14.80 5.45 26.29
C GLY A 407 -16.31 5.72 26.32
N VAL A 408 -16.90 6.03 27.48
CA VAL A 408 -18.31 6.46 27.60
C VAL A 408 -18.40 7.95 27.90
N TYR A 409 -17.53 8.47 28.77
CA TYR A 409 -17.48 9.90 29.07
C TYR A 409 -17.10 10.71 27.82
N ASN A 410 -17.91 11.71 27.49
CA ASN A 410 -17.65 12.64 26.39
C ASN A 410 -17.22 13.99 26.96
N VAL A 411 -15.93 14.30 26.83
CA VAL A 411 -15.35 15.55 27.33
C VAL A 411 -15.96 16.74 26.57
N ASN A 412 -16.68 17.60 27.28
CA ASN A 412 -17.17 18.86 26.70
C ASN A 412 -16.01 19.86 26.57
N LEU A 413 -15.43 19.95 25.36
CA LEU A 413 -14.33 20.88 25.05
C LEU A 413 -14.68 22.35 25.28
N LYS A 414 -15.96 22.71 25.11
CA LYS A 414 -16.41 24.10 25.22
C LYS A 414 -16.45 24.57 26.67
N LYS A 415 -16.54 23.66 27.67
CA LYS A 415 -16.70 23.94 29.12
C LYS A 415 -15.66 24.89 29.73
N ASN A 416 -14.47 25.01 29.15
CA ASN A 416 -13.40 25.87 29.69
C ASN A 416 -13.10 27.11 28.84
N TYR A 417 -13.92 27.42 27.83
CA TYR A 417 -13.74 28.63 27.02
C TYR A 417 -14.03 29.89 27.83
N LEU A 418 -13.19 30.90 27.64
CA LEU A 418 -13.35 32.24 28.19
C LEU A 418 -13.95 33.09 27.07
N LEU A 419 -15.23 33.40 27.20
CA LEU A 419 -15.98 34.27 26.28
C LEU A 419 -16.54 35.44 27.08
N ASP A 420 -16.79 36.56 26.42
CA ASP A 420 -17.35 37.76 27.06
C ASP A 420 -18.69 37.47 27.73
N ASN A 421 -19.52 36.66 27.08
CA ASN A 421 -20.75 36.13 27.65
C ASN A 421 -20.66 34.60 27.85
N PRO A 422 -20.93 34.09 29.07
CA PRO A 422 -20.83 32.66 29.37
C PRO A 422 -21.94 31.82 28.72
N GLU A 423 -23.05 32.44 28.30
CA GLU A 423 -24.19 31.77 27.67
C GLU A 423 -23.86 31.25 26.27
N TRP A 424 -23.07 32.01 25.49
CA TRP A 424 -22.70 31.66 24.10
C TRP A 424 -21.73 30.49 23.99
N LYS A 425 -21.27 29.98 25.12
CA LYS A 425 -20.27 28.91 25.22
C LYS A 425 -20.74 27.62 24.56
N MET A 426 -22.05 27.37 24.48
CA MET A 426 -22.59 26.15 23.87
C MET A 426 -23.05 26.34 22.41
N ASP A 427 -22.99 27.57 21.88
CA ASP A 427 -23.50 27.88 20.55
C ASP A 427 -22.72 27.18 19.44
N LYS A 428 -23.41 26.86 18.34
CA LYS A 428 -22.85 26.18 17.17
C LYS A 428 -22.52 27.23 16.11
N ILE A 429 -21.24 27.40 15.81
CA ILE A 429 -20.77 28.29 14.75
C ILE A 429 -21.02 27.61 13.40
N PRO A 430 -21.69 28.28 12.43
CA PRO A 430 -21.83 27.76 11.08
C PRO A 430 -20.46 27.75 10.39
N GLU A 431 -20.05 26.61 9.82
CA GLU A 431 -18.74 26.48 9.16
C GLU A 431 -18.81 26.83 7.67
N VAL A 432 -19.93 26.51 7.01
CA VAL A 432 -20.12 26.66 5.55
C VAL A 432 -21.46 27.30 5.25
N LEU A 433 -21.46 28.30 4.37
CA LEU A 433 -22.64 28.95 3.82
C LEU A 433 -22.48 29.05 2.29
N ASP A 434 -23.44 28.53 1.53
CA ASP A 434 -23.48 28.59 0.06
C ASP A 434 -22.16 28.22 -0.65
N GLY A 435 -21.51 27.17 -0.15
CA GLY A 435 -20.26 26.64 -0.71
C GLY A 435 -19.00 27.45 -0.35
N LYS A 436 -19.12 28.50 0.47
CA LYS A 436 -18.02 29.28 1.01
C LYS A 436 -17.85 28.99 2.51
N ASN A 437 -16.62 29.04 3.02
CA ASN A 437 -16.35 28.87 4.45
C ASN A 437 -16.63 30.19 5.18
N VAL A 438 -17.31 30.13 6.32
CA VAL A 438 -17.63 31.33 7.11
C VAL A 438 -16.39 31.94 7.75
N TYR A 439 -15.41 31.10 8.15
CA TYR A 439 -14.16 31.56 8.76
C TYR A 439 -13.33 32.52 7.90
N ASP A 440 -13.45 32.41 6.57
CA ASP A 440 -12.73 33.29 5.64
C ASP A 440 -13.30 34.72 5.65
N PHE A 441 -14.50 34.92 6.20
CA PHE A 441 -15.22 36.18 6.29
C PHE A 441 -15.38 36.68 7.74
N ILE A 442 -14.68 36.11 8.74
CA ILE A 442 -14.72 36.63 10.11
C ILE A 442 -13.68 37.75 10.24
N ASP A 443 -14.15 38.99 10.23
CA ASP A 443 -13.34 40.19 10.43
C ASP A 443 -14.06 41.13 11.43
N PRO A 444 -13.39 41.66 12.47
CA PRO A 444 -14.01 42.64 13.37
C PRO A 444 -14.56 43.88 12.66
N GLU A 445 -14.06 44.21 11.46
CA GLU A 445 -14.43 45.42 10.70
C GLU A 445 -15.26 45.11 9.45
N ILE A 446 -15.95 43.95 9.38
CA ILE A 446 -16.64 43.52 8.14
C ILE A 446 -17.75 44.47 7.68
N GLU A 447 -18.46 45.11 8.61
CA GLU A 447 -19.54 46.05 8.29
C GLU A 447 -19.01 47.26 7.52
N GLN A 448 -17.82 47.78 7.89
CA GLN A 448 -17.20 48.91 7.20
C GLN A 448 -16.80 48.55 5.77
N LYS A 449 -16.21 47.36 5.57
CA LYS A 449 -15.85 46.88 4.23
C LYS A 449 -17.06 46.62 3.34
N LEU A 450 -18.18 46.19 3.93
CA LEU A 450 -19.43 46.01 3.19
C LEU A 450 -20.01 47.36 2.74
N GLU A 451 -20.03 48.36 3.62
CA GLU A 451 -20.47 49.73 3.27
C GLU A 451 -19.62 50.34 2.14
N GLU A 452 -18.30 50.14 2.14
CA GLU A 452 -17.42 50.58 1.06
C GLU A 452 -17.76 49.89 -0.28
N LEU A 453 -18.04 48.59 -0.26
CA LEU A 453 -18.36 47.81 -1.45
C LEU A 453 -19.74 48.17 -2.02
N GLU A 454 -20.74 48.37 -1.15
CA GLU A 454 -22.07 48.85 -1.55
C GLU A 454 -21.98 50.25 -2.17
N ALA A 455 -21.14 51.14 -1.64
CA ALA A 455 -20.90 52.45 -2.23
C ALA A 455 -20.22 52.38 -3.61
N GLU A 456 -19.31 51.42 -3.82
CA GLU A 456 -18.71 51.13 -5.12
C GLU A 456 -19.75 50.58 -6.13
N GLU A 457 -20.60 49.64 -5.71
CA GLU A 457 -21.67 49.09 -6.56
C GLU A 457 -22.69 50.18 -6.95
N GLU A 458 -23.11 51.04 -6.02
CA GLU A 458 -23.98 52.18 -6.33
C GLU A 458 -23.33 53.15 -7.33
N ALA A 459 -22.01 53.34 -7.26
CA ALA A 459 -21.28 54.18 -8.22
C ALA A 459 -21.23 53.52 -9.60
N LEU A 460 -21.05 52.21 -9.67
CA LEU A 460 -21.06 51.43 -10.92
C LEU A 460 -22.46 51.40 -11.56
N GLU A 461 -23.51 51.25 -10.76
CA GLU A 461 -24.89 51.30 -11.25
C GLU A 461 -25.24 52.69 -11.80
N LYS A 462 -24.87 53.77 -11.10
CA LYS A 462 -25.01 55.15 -11.62
C LYS A 462 -24.23 55.40 -12.90
N SER A 463 -23.13 54.68 -13.13
CA SER A 463 -22.36 54.77 -14.37
C SER A 463 -22.99 54.02 -15.55
N GLY A 464 -24.09 53.27 -15.33
CA GLY A 464 -24.80 52.52 -16.35
C GLY A 464 -24.11 51.21 -16.75
N TYR A 465 -23.17 50.70 -15.96
CA TYR A 465 -22.40 49.49 -16.30
C TYR A 465 -23.27 48.22 -16.40
N TYR A 466 -24.39 48.17 -15.67
CA TYR A 466 -25.32 47.04 -15.66
C TYR A 466 -26.50 47.22 -16.62
N ASP A 467 -26.62 48.35 -17.32
CA ASP A 467 -27.61 48.50 -18.39
C ASP A 467 -27.11 47.73 -19.62
N SER A 468 -27.61 46.50 -19.79
CA SER A 468 -27.49 45.78 -21.05
C SER A 468 -28.42 46.42 -22.06
N GLU A 469 -27.90 47.27 -22.94
CA GLU A 469 -28.66 47.80 -24.07
C GLU A 469 -29.09 46.63 -24.98
N GLU A 470 -30.36 46.22 -24.88
CA GLU A 470 -31.01 45.47 -25.96
C GLU A 470 -31.28 46.46 -27.09
N ASP A 471 -30.40 46.47 -28.10
CA ASP A 471 -30.63 47.22 -29.33
C ASP A 471 -31.99 46.82 -29.90
N ILE A 472 -32.91 47.78 -29.99
CA ILE A 472 -34.21 47.62 -30.62
C ILE A 472 -33.94 47.35 -32.12
N GLU A 473 -34.04 46.09 -32.56
CA GLU A 473 -33.86 45.69 -33.97
C GLU A 473 -34.79 46.55 -34.85
N ASP A 474 -34.24 47.31 -35.81
CA ASP A 474 -34.99 48.15 -36.75
C ASP A 474 -36.01 47.31 -37.53
N ASP A 475 -37.18 47.88 -37.86
CA ASP A 475 -38.25 47.20 -38.62
C ASP A 475 -37.75 46.55 -39.92
N GLU A 476 -36.69 47.12 -40.53
CA GLU A 476 -36.04 46.58 -41.73
C GLU A 476 -35.33 45.23 -41.47
N GLU A 477 -34.67 45.06 -40.32
CA GLU A 477 -33.97 43.80 -40.00
C GLU A 477 -34.95 42.66 -39.69
N VAL A 478 -36.06 42.98 -39.00
CA VAL A 478 -37.16 42.05 -38.77
C VAL A 478 -37.81 41.66 -40.11
N GLU A 479 -38.06 42.61 -41.00
CA GLU A 479 -38.56 42.33 -42.35
C GLU A 479 -37.60 41.46 -43.17
N ILE A 480 -36.28 41.72 -43.12
CA ILE A 480 -35.29 40.92 -43.83
C ILE A 480 -35.31 39.48 -43.31
N ARG A 481 -35.41 39.28 -41.99
CA ARG A 481 -35.47 37.95 -41.37
C ARG A 481 -36.74 37.21 -41.80
N GLN A 482 -37.90 37.87 -41.80
CA GLN A 482 -39.17 37.30 -42.27
C GLN A 482 -39.15 36.96 -43.78
N LYS A 483 -38.63 37.86 -44.62
CA LYS A 483 -38.46 37.62 -46.07
C LYS A 483 -37.49 36.46 -46.32
N ALA A 484 -36.41 36.36 -45.55
CA ALA A 484 -35.44 35.27 -45.67
C ALA A 484 -36.06 33.91 -45.29
N GLU A 485 -36.91 33.86 -44.26
CA GLU A 485 -37.66 32.66 -43.90
C GLU A 485 -38.65 32.25 -45.00
N TYR A 486 -39.42 33.21 -45.54
CA TYR A 486 -40.35 32.95 -46.64
C TYR A 486 -39.63 32.40 -47.89
N ILE A 487 -38.45 32.94 -48.22
CA ILE A 487 -37.62 32.44 -49.33
C ILE A 487 -37.14 31.01 -49.06
N ARG A 488 -36.69 30.72 -47.83
CA ARG A 488 -36.26 29.36 -47.45
C ARG A 488 -37.39 28.35 -47.57
N GLU A 489 -38.60 28.70 -47.13
CA GLU A 489 -39.78 27.85 -47.28
C GLU A 489 -40.14 27.62 -48.75
N LYS A 490 -40.18 28.68 -49.56
CA LYS A 490 -40.43 28.56 -51.01
C LYS A 490 -39.39 27.68 -51.70
N HIS A 491 -38.10 27.81 -51.36
CA HIS A 491 -37.04 26.96 -51.89
C HIS A 491 -37.25 25.49 -51.50
N GLN A 492 -37.67 25.20 -50.27
CA GLN A 492 -38.01 23.85 -49.84
C GLN A 492 -39.21 23.28 -50.62
N PHE A 493 -40.27 24.06 -50.83
CA PHE A 493 -41.42 23.64 -51.64
C PHE A 493 -41.02 23.33 -53.09
N ILE A 494 -40.19 24.17 -53.72
CA ILE A 494 -39.68 23.93 -55.07
C ILE A 494 -38.85 22.65 -55.12
N HIS A 495 -37.98 22.43 -54.13
CA HIS A 495 -37.16 21.23 -54.06
C HIS A 495 -38.00 19.96 -53.87
N ASN A 496 -39.04 20.01 -53.03
CA ASN A 496 -39.98 18.90 -52.84
C ASN A 496 -40.81 18.62 -54.11
N ALA A 497 -41.32 19.66 -54.77
CA ALA A 497 -42.03 19.54 -56.04
C ALA A 497 -41.11 19.04 -57.19
N ALA A 498 -39.83 19.42 -57.18
CA ALA A 498 -38.85 18.91 -58.13
C ALA A 498 -38.52 17.44 -57.86
N ARG A 499 -38.43 17.03 -56.59
CA ARG A 499 -38.27 15.62 -56.21
C ARG A 499 -39.47 14.78 -56.67
N SER A 500 -40.70 15.23 -56.47
CA SER A 500 -41.89 14.50 -56.94
C SER A 500 -41.99 14.45 -58.47
N LYS A 501 -41.64 15.53 -59.18
CA LYS A 501 -41.57 15.55 -60.66
C LYS A 501 -40.42 14.71 -61.23
N LYS A 502 -39.31 14.55 -60.50
CA LYS A 502 -38.14 13.73 -60.88
C LYS A 502 -38.18 12.31 -60.31
N ALA A 503 -39.20 11.94 -59.54
CA ALA A 503 -39.41 10.60 -58.98
C ALA A 503 -39.88 9.58 -60.03
N LEU A 504 -39.15 9.48 -61.13
CA LEU A 504 -39.37 8.56 -62.24
C LEU A 504 -38.06 7.88 -62.58
N LYS A 505 -37.57 6.98 -61.72
CA LYS A 505 -36.38 6.17 -62.05
C LYS A 505 -36.61 5.20 -63.21
N ASN A 506 -37.84 5.05 -63.72
CA ASN A 506 -38.19 4.08 -64.77
C ASN A 506 -38.99 4.64 -65.97
N ARG A 507 -39.12 5.96 -66.18
CA ARG A 507 -39.74 6.54 -67.41
C ARG A 507 -39.10 7.87 -67.82
N ALA A 508 -38.95 8.12 -69.12
CA ALA A 508 -38.45 9.39 -69.66
C ALA A 508 -39.51 10.50 -69.57
N ILE A 509 -39.09 11.73 -69.26
CA ILE A 509 -39.96 12.91 -69.20
C ILE A 509 -40.40 13.27 -70.63
N ILE A 510 -41.71 13.40 -70.84
CA ILE A 510 -42.27 13.76 -72.16
C ILE A 510 -41.84 15.19 -72.51
N PRO A 511 -41.27 15.45 -73.70
CA PRO A 511 -40.91 16.80 -74.13
C PRO A 511 -42.15 17.67 -74.23
N ARG A 512 -42.08 18.89 -73.67
CA ARG A 512 -43.22 19.82 -73.60
C ARG A 512 -43.81 20.19 -74.97
N SER A 513 -43.08 19.97 -76.07
CA SER A 513 -43.53 20.23 -77.45
C SER A 513 -44.49 19.20 -78.05
N LYS A 514 -44.63 18.00 -77.46
CA LYS A 514 -45.45 16.88 -77.99
C LYS A 514 -46.51 16.35 -77.02
N GLY A 515 -46.68 16.99 -75.86
CA GLY A 515 -47.76 16.65 -74.91
C GLY A 515 -49.10 17.21 -75.35
N THR A 516 -50.20 16.66 -74.83
CA THR A 516 -51.52 17.31 -74.90
C THR A 516 -51.37 18.72 -74.33
N GLY A 517 -51.65 19.75 -75.14
CA GLY A 517 -51.43 21.16 -74.78
C GLY A 517 -51.96 21.49 -73.38
N ARG A 518 -51.26 22.37 -72.66
CA ARG A 518 -51.67 22.81 -71.33
C ARG A 518 -52.88 23.74 -71.44
N PRO A 519 -53.82 23.70 -70.49
CA PRO A 519 -54.90 24.68 -70.44
C PRO A 519 -54.34 26.07 -70.20
N VAL A 520 -54.96 27.09 -70.80
CA VAL A 520 -54.54 28.49 -70.68
C VAL A 520 -54.64 28.97 -69.22
N SER A 521 -55.59 28.45 -68.43
CA SER A 521 -55.77 28.85 -67.02
C SER A 521 -54.56 28.52 -66.13
N GLU A 522 -53.91 27.36 -66.32
CA GLU A 522 -52.70 27.00 -65.56
C GLU A 522 -51.51 27.91 -65.89
N MET A 523 -51.49 28.46 -67.11
CA MET A 523 -50.46 29.41 -67.54
C MET A 523 -50.73 30.79 -66.93
N GLU A 524 -51.99 31.23 -66.92
CA GLU A 524 -52.41 32.49 -66.29
C GLU A 524 -52.14 32.50 -64.78
N GLU A 525 -52.46 31.42 -64.06
CA GLU A 525 -52.17 31.29 -62.63
C GLU A 525 -50.66 31.33 -62.33
N HIS A 526 -49.83 30.72 -63.18
CA HIS A 526 -48.38 30.72 -63.00
C HIS A 526 -47.74 32.08 -63.32
N LEU A 527 -48.23 32.79 -64.35
CA LEU A 527 -47.77 34.15 -64.70
C LEU A 527 -48.22 35.18 -63.66
N GLY A 528 -49.46 35.05 -63.16
CA GLY A 528 -49.97 35.87 -62.06
C GLY A 528 -49.16 35.69 -60.78
N ASN A 529 -48.76 34.46 -60.44
CA ASN A 529 -47.89 34.18 -59.29
C ASN A 529 -46.46 34.73 -59.42
N ILE A 530 -46.00 35.03 -60.63
CA ILE A 530 -44.69 35.65 -60.91
C ILE A 530 -44.81 37.19 -60.99
N GLY A 531 -46.04 37.72 -60.98
CA GLY A 531 -46.32 39.16 -61.09
C GLY A 531 -46.35 39.69 -62.53
N MET A 532 -46.50 38.81 -63.52
CA MET A 532 -46.72 39.21 -64.93
C MET A 532 -48.22 39.27 -65.23
N ASP A 533 -48.66 40.33 -65.93
CA ASP A 533 -50.06 40.53 -66.26
C ASP A 533 -50.56 39.47 -67.27
N ALA A 534 -51.48 38.62 -66.81
CA ALA A 534 -52.00 37.49 -67.56
C ALA A 534 -53.01 37.88 -68.65
N THR A 535 -53.46 39.15 -68.67
CA THR A 535 -54.43 39.67 -69.66
C THR A 535 -53.89 39.68 -71.10
N ILE A 536 -52.56 39.64 -71.27
CA ILE A 536 -51.92 39.60 -72.61
C ILE A 536 -52.05 38.21 -73.26
N ALA A 537 -52.29 37.15 -72.48
CA ALA A 537 -52.40 35.78 -72.99
C ALA A 537 -53.85 35.33 -73.27
N SER A 538 -54.85 35.99 -72.67
CA SER A 538 -56.27 35.75 -72.90
C SER A 538 -56.86 36.70 -73.94
N ALA A 539 -56.54 36.45 -75.21
CA ALA A 539 -57.38 36.93 -76.31
C ALA A 539 -58.41 35.84 -76.67
N PRO A 540 -59.68 35.92 -76.21
CA PRO A 540 -60.73 35.05 -76.70
C PRO A 540 -61.08 35.44 -78.14
N ARG A 541 -60.63 34.65 -79.13
CA ARG A 541 -61.27 34.65 -80.45
C ARG A 541 -62.44 33.66 -80.45
N GLY A 542 -63.60 34.18 -80.04
CA GLY A 542 -64.84 34.10 -80.81
C GLY A 542 -65.64 32.78 -80.80
N ARG A 543 -66.71 32.77 -80.00
CA ARG A 543 -67.95 32.05 -80.29
C ARG A 543 -68.64 32.71 -81.50
N SER A 544 -69.20 31.88 -82.37
CA SER A 544 -69.73 32.13 -83.72
C SER A 544 -70.83 33.19 -83.89
N THR A 545 -70.75 34.04 -84.92
CA THR A 545 -71.86 34.66 -85.69
C THR A 545 -71.35 35.19 -87.05
N ALA A 546 -72.06 34.91 -88.15
CA ALA A 546 -71.81 35.45 -89.50
C ALA A 546 -72.39 36.88 -89.62
N PRO A 547 -71.87 37.75 -90.51
CA PRO A 547 -72.66 38.07 -91.71
C PRO A 547 -71.84 38.40 -92.97
N ARG A 548 -72.52 38.22 -94.10
CA ARG A 548 -72.12 38.47 -95.49
C ARG A 548 -71.67 39.92 -95.72
N GLU A 549 -70.45 40.09 -96.19
CA GLU A 549 -70.13 41.03 -97.28
C GLU A 549 -70.06 40.25 -98.59
N HIS A 550 -70.58 40.89 -99.62
CA HIS A 550 -70.85 40.42 -100.97
C HIS A 550 -69.72 40.82 -101.94
N ALA A 551 -69.67 40.11 -103.09
CA ALA A 551 -68.91 40.35 -104.35
C ALA A 551 -67.42 39.89 -104.34
N ASP A 552 -66.91 38.93 -105.13
CA ASP A 552 -67.29 38.21 -106.36
C ASP A 552 -66.57 36.82 -106.32
N VAL A 553 -67.00 35.66 -106.80
CA VAL A 553 -67.93 35.24 -107.86
C VAL A 553 -68.59 33.93 -107.43
N ASP A 554 -69.91 33.96 -107.22
CA ASP A 554 -70.81 32.81 -107.37
C ASP A 554 -71.86 33.25 -108.41
N MET A 555 -71.81 32.62 -109.58
CA MET A 555 -72.90 32.54 -110.55
C MET A 555 -73.22 31.05 -110.69
N MET A 556 -74.43 30.68 -110.26
CA MET A 556 -75.16 29.41 -110.45
C MET A 556 -74.51 28.13 -109.90
N ASP A 557 -75.21 27.11 -109.40
CA ASP A 557 -76.53 26.91 -108.79
C ASP A 557 -76.50 25.43 -108.35
N ILE A 558 -77.10 25.11 -107.20
CA ILE A 558 -77.72 23.83 -106.80
C ILE A 558 -76.97 22.50 -107.13
N ASP A 559 -76.41 21.82 -106.11
CA ASP A 559 -77.10 20.77 -105.34
C ASP A 559 -76.11 19.94 -104.47
N GLY A 560 -76.65 19.28 -103.45
CA GLY A 560 -76.01 18.64 -102.30
C GLY A 560 -74.67 17.89 -102.45
N GLY A 561 -73.82 18.08 -101.42
CA GLY A 561 -73.08 17.00 -100.74
C GLY A 561 -71.86 16.36 -101.44
N ASP A 562 -70.71 16.42 -100.76
CA ASP A 562 -69.56 15.50 -100.90
C ASP A 562 -68.40 15.84 -101.88
N GLY A 563 -68.30 17.09 -102.38
CA GLY A 563 -67.20 17.49 -103.28
C GLY A 563 -65.84 17.78 -102.61
N ARG A 564 -65.83 18.27 -101.35
CA ARG A 564 -64.57 18.72 -100.72
C ARG A 564 -63.66 17.56 -100.28
N LYS A 565 -64.25 16.41 -99.93
CA LYS A 565 -63.50 15.18 -99.62
C LYS A 565 -62.91 14.53 -100.87
N SER A 566 -63.55 14.67 -102.03
CA SER A 566 -63.02 14.18 -103.32
C SER A 566 -61.86 15.05 -103.84
N LEU A 567 -61.91 16.36 -103.62
CA LEU A 567 -60.81 17.27 -103.97
C LEU A 567 -59.59 17.14 -103.04
N LEU A 568 -59.81 16.80 -101.75
CA LEU A 568 -58.75 16.36 -100.84
C LEU A 568 -58.08 15.03 -101.27
N ALA A 569 -58.78 14.17 -102.01
CA ALA A 569 -58.22 12.96 -102.61
C ALA A 569 -57.47 13.26 -103.94
N ARG A 570 -57.91 14.25 -104.72
CA ARG A 570 -57.26 14.65 -105.99
C ARG A 570 -56.07 15.61 -105.82
N ALA A 571 -56.02 16.37 -104.73
CA ALA A 571 -54.89 17.25 -104.39
C ALA A 571 -53.70 16.51 -103.75
N LYS A 572 -53.92 15.32 -103.18
CA LYS A 572 -52.84 14.42 -102.73
C LYS A 572 -52.04 13.79 -103.89
N SER A 573 -52.54 13.82 -105.12
CA SER A 573 -51.93 13.12 -106.25
C SER A 573 -50.98 13.96 -107.12
N ARG A 574 -50.75 15.25 -106.84
CA ARG A 574 -49.90 16.12 -107.70
C ARG A 574 -48.92 17.05 -106.98
N ALA A 575 -48.29 16.60 -105.91
CA ALA A 575 -46.99 17.14 -105.47
C ALA A 575 -46.04 15.99 -105.09
N ARG A 576 -45.23 15.56 -106.07
CA ARG A 576 -43.99 14.78 -105.89
C ARG A 576 -42.96 15.74 -105.23
N SER A 577 -41.88 15.32 -104.58
CA SER A 577 -40.99 14.20 -104.90
C SER A 577 -39.99 14.02 -103.75
N ALA A 578 -39.64 12.76 -103.48
CA ALA A 578 -38.50 12.30 -102.67
C ALA A 578 -38.57 12.53 -101.15
N SER A 579 -39.05 11.51 -100.40
CA SER A 579 -38.47 11.11 -99.10
C SER A 579 -39.22 9.93 -98.47
N ASN A 580 -38.47 8.91 -98.01
CA ASN A 580 -38.84 7.83 -97.08
C ASN A 580 -40.08 6.97 -97.39
N VAL A 581 -39.87 5.84 -98.08
CA VAL A 581 -40.80 4.71 -98.03
C VAL A 581 -40.81 4.09 -96.63
N ASN A 582 -41.98 3.98 -95.98
CA ASN A 582 -42.09 3.28 -94.71
C ASN A 582 -42.06 1.77 -94.97
N ARG A 583 -40.89 1.14 -94.76
CA ARG A 583 -40.64 -0.30 -94.98
C ARG A 583 -41.67 -1.22 -94.31
N ARG A 584 -42.36 -0.78 -93.26
CA ARG A 584 -43.41 -1.56 -92.59
C ARG A 584 -44.68 -1.68 -93.43
N ASP A 585 -45.01 -0.65 -94.20
CA ASP A 585 -46.31 -0.51 -94.85
C ASP A 585 -46.24 -0.73 -96.38
N ASP A 586 -45.05 -0.59 -96.97
CA ASP A 586 -44.83 -0.65 -98.43
C ASP A 586 -45.22 -2.01 -99.05
N GLY A 587 -45.16 -3.09 -98.27
CA GLY A 587 -45.56 -4.44 -98.71
C GLY A 587 -47.05 -4.76 -98.54
N ILE A 588 -47.85 -3.88 -97.91
CA ILE A 588 -49.25 -4.16 -97.55
C ILE A 588 -50.16 -3.16 -98.25
N LYS A 589 -50.91 -3.64 -99.25
CA LYS A 589 -51.75 -2.80 -100.12
C LYS A 589 -53.09 -2.39 -99.50
N ASP A 590 -53.57 -3.09 -98.48
CA ASP A 590 -54.91 -2.92 -97.92
C ASP A 590 -54.87 -2.50 -96.43
N GLU A 591 -55.70 -1.52 -96.04
CA GLU A 591 -55.71 -0.95 -94.69
C GLU A 591 -56.15 -1.98 -93.63
N GLY A 592 -57.07 -2.88 -94.01
CA GLY A 592 -57.48 -4.00 -93.15
C GLY A 592 -56.31 -4.93 -92.81
N ALA A 593 -55.52 -5.29 -93.82
CA ALA A 593 -54.33 -6.14 -93.66
C ALA A 593 -53.24 -5.45 -92.82
N ARG A 594 -53.07 -4.14 -92.95
CA ARG A 594 -52.13 -3.34 -92.13
C ARG A 594 -52.52 -3.37 -90.65
N SER A 595 -53.80 -3.17 -90.35
CA SER A 595 -54.32 -3.25 -88.97
C SER A 595 -54.13 -4.65 -88.34
N LYS A 596 -54.22 -5.71 -89.16
CA LYS A 596 -53.99 -7.09 -88.73
C LYS A 596 -52.51 -7.36 -88.44
N ALA A 597 -51.59 -6.87 -89.30
CA ALA A 597 -50.15 -7.00 -89.10
C ALA A 597 -49.68 -6.31 -87.81
N ASP A 598 -50.15 -5.09 -87.55
CA ASP A 598 -49.86 -4.35 -86.30
C ASP A 598 -50.37 -5.09 -85.06
N ARG A 599 -51.55 -5.71 -85.16
CA ARG A 599 -52.12 -6.50 -84.05
C ARG A 599 -51.28 -7.74 -83.77
N MET A 600 -50.81 -8.43 -84.81
CA MET A 600 -49.92 -9.60 -84.65
C MET A 600 -48.56 -9.21 -84.07
N ALA A 601 -47.96 -8.10 -84.51
CA ALA A 601 -46.70 -7.60 -83.97
C ALA A 601 -46.83 -7.29 -82.45
N LYS A 602 -47.91 -6.61 -82.04
CA LYS A 602 -48.21 -6.36 -80.62
C LYS A 602 -48.44 -7.65 -79.82
N LEU A 603 -49.02 -8.68 -80.44
CA LEU A 603 -49.25 -9.98 -79.79
C LEU A 603 -47.92 -10.71 -79.54
N VAL A 604 -47.03 -10.74 -80.53
CA VAL A 604 -45.68 -11.36 -80.38
C VAL A 604 -44.87 -10.64 -79.30
N GLN A 605 -44.95 -9.31 -79.22
CA GLN A 605 -44.24 -8.52 -78.21
C GLN A 605 -44.71 -8.80 -76.76
N LYS A 606 -45.92 -9.34 -76.54
CA LYS A 606 -46.42 -9.64 -75.19
C LYS A 606 -45.49 -10.57 -74.39
N LYS A 607 -44.90 -11.60 -75.03
CA LYS A 607 -44.00 -12.55 -74.33
C LYS A 607 -42.75 -11.84 -73.82
N MET A 608 -42.19 -10.95 -74.62
CA MET A 608 -41.00 -10.15 -74.29
C MET A 608 -41.31 -9.12 -73.20
N ASN A 609 -42.43 -8.41 -73.34
CA ASN A 609 -42.90 -7.43 -72.35
C ASN A 609 -43.20 -8.09 -71.00
N ARG A 610 -43.73 -9.33 -70.99
CA ARG A 610 -43.92 -10.11 -69.76
C ARG A 610 -42.61 -10.37 -69.02
N MET A 611 -41.50 -10.54 -69.74
CA MET A 611 -40.15 -10.71 -69.16
C MET A 611 -39.44 -9.36 -68.92
N ALA A 612 -40.14 -8.23 -69.06
CA ALA A 612 -39.63 -6.87 -68.89
C ALA A 612 -38.35 -6.56 -69.69
N ARG A 613 -38.18 -7.17 -70.87
CA ARG A 613 -37.05 -6.89 -71.75
C ARG A 613 -37.19 -5.51 -72.37
N GLN A 614 -36.06 -4.82 -72.55
CA GLN A 614 -36.05 -3.45 -73.08
C GLN A 614 -36.47 -3.38 -74.57
N GLY A 615 -36.31 -4.48 -75.31
CA GLY A 615 -36.74 -4.63 -76.70
C GLY A 615 -36.24 -5.94 -77.30
N GLU A 616 -36.45 -6.14 -78.61
CA GLU A 616 -36.08 -7.39 -79.29
C GLU A 616 -34.56 -7.64 -79.31
N GLY A 617 -33.76 -6.56 -79.18
CA GLY A 617 -32.31 -6.62 -79.04
C GLY A 617 -31.82 -7.06 -77.65
N ASP A 618 -32.67 -7.01 -76.62
CA ASP A 618 -32.31 -7.37 -75.25
C ASP A 618 -32.43 -8.89 -75.05
N ARG A 619 -31.26 -9.52 -75.09
CA ARG A 619 -31.08 -10.97 -74.90
C ARG A 619 -30.15 -11.28 -73.72
N HIS A 620 -30.01 -10.36 -72.77
CA HIS A 620 -29.13 -10.60 -71.62
C HIS A 620 -29.66 -11.75 -70.76
N THR A 621 -28.78 -12.71 -70.46
CA THR A 621 -29.04 -13.83 -69.55
C THR A 621 -28.23 -13.66 -68.27
N THR A 622 -28.92 -13.71 -67.13
CA THR A 622 -28.27 -13.69 -65.81
C THR A 622 -27.86 -15.10 -65.41
N VAL A 623 -26.68 -15.23 -64.79
CA VAL A 623 -26.25 -16.50 -64.19
C VAL A 623 -27.12 -16.79 -62.96
N SER A 624 -27.55 -18.05 -62.80
CA SER A 624 -28.42 -18.46 -61.67
C SER A 624 -27.76 -18.30 -60.31
N LEU A 625 -26.46 -18.63 -60.21
CA LEU A 625 -25.66 -18.47 -58.99
C LEU A 625 -24.26 -17.95 -59.34
N GLN A 626 -23.83 -16.90 -58.65
CA GLN A 626 -22.49 -16.35 -58.82
C GLN A 626 -21.48 -17.11 -57.95
N LYS A 627 -20.50 -17.75 -58.59
CA LYS A 627 -19.52 -18.65 -57.92
C LYS A 627 -18.86 -18.03 -56.69
N TYR A 628 -18.43 -16.77 -56.74
CA TYR A 628 -17.72 -16.12 -55.62
C TYR A 628 -18.60 -15.83 -54.39
N LEU A 629 -19.93 -15.93 -54.52
CA LEU A 629 -20.86 -15.78 -53.39
C LEU A 629 -21.15 -17.11 -52.69
N VAL A 630 -21.18 -18.21 -53.45
CA VAL A 630 -21.62 -19.53 -52.96
C VAL A 630 -20.49 -20.55 -52.83
N ALA A 631 -19.34 -20.34 -53.47
CA ALA A 631 -18.21 -21.25 -53.41
C ALA A 631 -17.11 -20.69 -52.49
N GLY A 632 -16.76 -21.47 -51.46
CA GLY A 632 -15.66 -21.18 -50.54
C GLY A 632 -16.13 -20.96 -49.09
N LYS A 633 -15.26 -21.28 -48.13
CA LYS A 633 -15.43 -20.96 -46.70
C LYS A 633 -14.34 -19.97 -46.29
N ARG A 634 -14.69 -18.97 -45.48
CA ARG A 634 -13.71 -18.00 -44.95
C ARG A 634 -12.88 -18.66 -43.86
N GLY A 635 -11.59 -18.86 -44.12
CA GLY A 635 -10.62 -19.36 -43.14
C GLY A 635 -9.97 -18.23 -42.33
N LEU A 636 -9.07 -18.59 -41.41
CA LEU A 636 -8.19 -17.63 -40.74
C LEU A 636 -7.18 -17.08 -41.77
N GLY A 637 -7.29 -15.79 -42.11
CA GLY A 637 -6.44 -15.13 -43.09
C GLY A 637 -7.13 -14.00 -43.86
N LYS A 638 -6.61 -13.68 -45.06
CA LYS A 638 -7.20 -12.66 -45.94
C LYS A 638 -8.53 -13.15 -46.52
N ASN A 639 -9.56 -12.30 -46.43
CA ASN A 639 -10.89 -12.58 -46.95
C ASN A 639 -11.08 -12.03 -48.36
N GLN A 640 -11.93 -12.69 -49.15
CA GLN A 640 -12.20 -12.37 -50.56
C GLN A 640 -13.11 -11.13 -50.76
N ARG A 641 -13.71 -10.63 -49.68
CA ARG A 641 -14.52 -9.41 -49.64
C ARG A 641 -14.23 -8.65 -48.36
N ARG A 642 -14.33 -7.32 -48.41
CA ARG A 642 -14.12 -6.42 -47.26
C ARG A 642 -15.20 -6.62 -46.21
#